data_AF-A0A6G1SQQ3-F1
#
_entry.id   AF-A0A6G1SQQ3-F1
#
_cell.length_a   1.000
_cell.length_b   1.000
_cell.length_c   1.000
_cell.angle_alpha   90.00
_cell.angle_beta   90.00
_cell.angle_gamma   90.00
#
_symmetry.space_group_name_H-M   'P 1'
#
loop_
_entity.id
_entity.type
_entity.pdbx_description
1 polymer ?
#
loop_
_entity_poly.entity_id
_entity_poly.type
_entity_poly.pdbx_seq_one_letter_code
_entity_poly.pdbx_strand_id
1 'polypeptide(L)'
;MSPITGEPLVVPSGLPKTLEEALNRYGTAMFKAPAITVLNTTGKGETTISYGKLLSRARKIAYSLLNKIGHKGAVRLKTGDRIALIYPNDDAISFTCAFYGCLMAGIVAVPIEVPTNRHDAATQQIGFLLGTCNISYAIISDSCKHICRSSPDEQQTLKGWPELTWITSDNFSKPPKDWNPPPRVSEDAPAYIEYTIDSHDGSMKGVTVSRRAMISHCKALSNACKYTEGETMICVLDFKREAGLWHSVQTSILNGMHVIFVPYALMKQNPASWMLTVTKTKATVVICKSRDLHWGLLSTRNHKEVNLSSLRIILVADGANPWSLSSCDQFASVFLNRGLRQDAICPCAISAEALTVSIRRPGHSGNVPTGRGILSMTALSHGVIRVDQESTVASLSLQDCGLILPNSCAAVAKVEDTSKLCKTDEVGEILISSTAVAHCYWGLQGMTDSVFRERLTQDGGAVYENQTFVRTGLLGFIGPGSLVFICGTRDGLMQVSGRRHNTDDLIATILSVEPMKFVYRGRIAVFSIKVLRDERICVFAEQRPECTEEDAFPWMSKVLQAVDCIHHVGIYCLALVNPNQLPKTPLGGIHLSEVRRKFLEGSMRPTNVLMCPQSTVNNLPKERQLTHADVGPASIMVGNIVQGVNLAAAQGTPLGPDTQEDSPHYISEILKWRSLTSPDHILYTLLNAKNSEPTTLTCSQLHKRAERIGAHLLEKGRVNTGDHVALIYPPGLDLICAFYGCLYVGAVPVTIRPPHPHNLHSTLPTAKMVVDVSKSVIILTTGQVSKLLRSKEASLLTDLRTWVPLVETDELPKRKLSKIHRFPTPEMVAYIDFSVSTTGMLAGVKIPHGAVTSLGRSMKLACELYPSRHLALAIDPYCGLGFFLWCISGVHSGHHTMLVPPAEVELNPTLWLTAISSNKVRDTFCSYSVMELCTKGLALSIPVLKQKGVNLNCVRTCVVVAEERPRINLIQSFTKLFSGLGLSPRSVTTSFGCRSNIAICLQGSTSPDIKRVYVDMRALRHDRVTLVEKGAPHSLCLMQSGKLLPGTRVVIANPETKGHCGDSNLGEIWVQSPHNSIGYFSTIGNDPSLNEQFNQKLVTADPVSASYTYARTGFLGFLRQSDGNSSVGGNGFENQVSHDVFIVGSLDETIMLRGLRYHPIDIENSVMRCNKRCAEASVFSWSNHLVVVVELDGEDSEALDLVPLVTNIVLEEHHVIVGVVVIVDLRVIPINSRGEKQRMRLRDLFLSGQLDPIYVAYNI
;
A
#
# COMPACT_ATOMS: atom_id res chain seq x y z
N MET A 1 30.14 -8.75 -34.17
CA MET A 1 30.76 -10.05 -33.80
C MET A 1 30.11 -11.14 -34.65
N SER A 2 30.82 -12.16 -35.12
CA SER A 2 30.20 -13.32 -35.79
C SER A 2 29.88 -14.41 -34.76
N PRO A 3 28.81 -15.21 -34.96
CA PRO A 3 28.54 -16.40 -34.16
C PRO A 3 29.75 -17.36 -34.13
N ILE A 4 29.97 -17.99 -32.98
CA ILE A 4 31.05 -18.96 -32.77
C ILE A 4 30.48 -20.37 -32.81
N THR A 5 31.21 -21.28 -33.46
CA THR A 5 30.80 -22.68 -33.57
C THR A 5 31.68 -23.53 -32.66
N GLY A 6 31.04 -24.37 -31.84
CA GLY A 6 31.71 -25.35 -31.01
C GLY A 6 32.39 -26.44 -31.83
N GLU A 7 33.23 -27.22 -31.18
CA GLU A 7 33.94 -28.34 -31.82
C GLU A 7 32.98 -29.37 -32.43
N PRO A 8 33.39 -30.11 -33.48
CA PRO A 8 32.56 -31.15 -34.06
C PRO A 8 32.28 -32.26 -33.05
N LEU A 9 31.03 -32.72 -32.99
CA LEU A 9 30.64 -33.82 -32.10
C LEU A 9 31.19 -35.15 -32.64
N VAL A 10 32.20 -35.70 -31.98
CA VAL A 10 32.72 -37.05 -32.25
C VAL A 10 31.99 -38.05 -31.35
N VAL A 11 31.17 -38.92 -31.95
CA VAL A 11 30.43 -39.97 -31.22
C VAL A 11 31.21 -41.29 -31.32
N PRO A 12 31.63 -41.90 -30.19
CA PRO A 12 32.31 -43.20 -30.21
C PRO A 12 31.43 -44.29 -30.85
N SER A 13 32.01 -45.17 -31.66
CA SER A 13 31.30 -46.24 -32.40
C SER A 13 30.57 -47.24 -31.50
N GLY A 14 30.91 -47.30 -30.21
CA GLY A 14 30.27 -48.15 -29.21
C GLY A 14 29.23 -47.45 -28.33
N LEU A 15 28.92 -46.16 -28.50
CA LEU A 15 27.95 -45.48 -27.64
C LEU A 15 26.50 -45.81 -28.07
N PRO A 16 25.58 -46.14 -27.15
CA PRO A 16 24.19 -46.45 -27.49
C PRO A 16 23.48 -45.32 -28.27
N LYS A 17 22.51 -45.66 -29.14
CA LYS A 17 21.81 -44.65 -29.94
C LYS A 17 20.75 -43.92 -29.15
N THR A 18 20.17 -44.54 -28.12
CA THR A 18 19.18 -43.93 -27.20
C THR A 18 19.45 -44.31 -25.74
N LEU A 19 18.82 -43.61 -24.80
CA LEU A 19 18.93 -43.91 -23.37
C LEU A 19 18.25 -45.24 -22.99
N GLU A 20 17.16 -45.62 -23.65
CA GLU A 20 16.51 -46.92 -23.43
C GLU A 20 17.37 -48.07 -23.92
N GLU A 21 18.04 -47.90 -25.06
CA GLU A 21 18.99 -48.87 -25.59
C GLU A 21 20.20 -49.01 -24.67
N ALA A 22 20.71 -47.90 -24.12
CA ALA A 22 21.76 -47.90 -23.11
C ALA A 22 21.35 -48.69 -21.87
N LEU A 23 20.18 -48.39 -21.29
CA LEU A 23 19.66 -49.10 -20.13
C LEU A 23 19.43 -50.59 -20.42
N ASN A 24 18.96 -50.92 -21.62
CA ASN A 24 18.78 -52.31 -22.03
C ASN A 24 20.13 -53.03 -22.14
N ARG A 25 21.12 -52.43 -22.81
CA ARG A 25 22.48 -52.98 -22.97
C ARG A 25 23.13 -53.24 -21.62
N TYR A 26 23.24 -52.23 -20.76
CA TYR A 26 23.91 -52.37 -19.47
C TYR A 26 23.08 -53.24 -18.51
N GLY A 27 21.75 -53.17 -18.60
CA GLY A 27 20.84 -53.99 -17.81
C GLY A 27 20.90 -55.49 -18.14
N THR A 28 21.33 -55.88 -19.34
CA THR A 28 21.53 -57.28 -19.73
C THR A 28 22.99 -57.72 -19.64
N ALA A 29 23.92 -56.92 -20.19
CA ALA A 29 25.34 -57.27 -20.25
C ALA A 29 26.05 -57.09 -18.89
N MET A 30 25.68 -56.06 -18.13
CA MET A 30 26.29 -55.70 -16.85
C MET A 30 25.25 -55.67 -15.72
N PHE A 31 24.33 -56.63 -15.71
CA PHE A 31 23.14 -56.61 -14.84
C PHE A 31 23.43 -56.55 -13.32
N LYS A 32 24.62 -56.97 -12.88
CA LYS A 32 25.10 -56.90 -11.49
C LYS A 32 25.82 -55.59 -11.16
N ALA A 33 26.28 -54.83 -12.15
CA ALA A 33 27.01 -53.59 -11.92
C ALA A 33 26.11 -52.54 -11.23
N PRO A 34 26.63 -51.77 -10.27
CA PRO A 34 25.86 -50.74 -9.59
C PRO A 34 25.54 -49.60 -10.57
N ALA A 35 24.29 -49.18 -10.61
CA ALA A 35 23.86 -48.03 -11.41
C ALA A 35 23.75 -46.79 -10.53
N ILE A 36 22.97 -46.88 -9.45
CA ILE A 36 22.68 -45.74 -8.55
C ILE A 36 22.80 -46.19 -7.10
N THR A 37 23.48 -45.37 -6.30
CA THR A 37 23.55 -45.47 -4.84
C THR A 37 23.03 -44.18 -4.22
N VAL A 38 22.26 -44.29 -3.12
CA VAL A 38 21.80 -43.13 -2.34
C VAL A 38 22.24 -43.30 -0.91
N LEU A 39 22.86 -42.25 -0.36
CA LEU A 39 23.25 -42.21 1.05
C LEU A 39 22.04 -41.89 1.93
N ASN A 40 21.91 -42.58 3.07
CA ASN A 40 20.86 -42.30 4.04
C ASN A 40 21.09 -40.95 4.74
N THR A 41 20.03 -40.33 5.24
CA THR A 41 20.03 -39.04 5.94
C THR A 41 20.91 -39.02 7.20
N THR A 42 21.19 -40.18 7.80
CA THR A 42 22.09 -40.33 8.96
C THR A 42 23.56 -40.57 8.59
N GLY A 43 23.87 -40.75 7.31
CA GLY A 43 25.23 -41.04 6.80
C GLY A 43 25.77 -42.44 7.13
N LYS A 44 25.02 -43.29 7.85
CA LYS A 44 25.48 -44.61 8.33
C LYS A 44 25.09 -45.80 7.42
N GLY A 45 24.33 -45.58 6.35
CA GLY A 45 23.90 -46.63 5.43
C GLY A 45 23.70 -46.11 4.01
N GLU A 46 23.79 -47.00 3.02
CA GLU A 46 23.63 -46.71 1.60
C GLU A 46 22.69 -47.73 0.94
N THR A 47 21.84 -47.28 0.02
CA THR A 47 20.99 -48.16 -0.80
C THR A 47 21.46 -48.12 -2.23
N THR A 48 21.66 -49.29 -2.85
CA THR A 48 22.20 -49.41 -4.21
C THR A 48 21.28 -50.24 -5.09
N ILE A 49 21.02 -49.75 -6.31
CA ILE A 49 20.34 -50.49 -7.38
C ILE A 49 21.33 -50.84 -8.48
N SER A 50 21.34 -52.10 -8.92
CA SER A 50 22.14 -52.54 -10.08
C SER A 50 21.41 -52.26 -11.40
N TYR A 51 22.15 -52.19 -12.51
CA TYR A 51 21.57 -51.97 -13.84
C TYR A 51 20.47 -53.00 -14.19
N GLY A 52 20.63 -54.28 -13.82
CA GLY A 52 19.62 -55.30 -14.06
C GLY A 52 18.33 -55.07 -13.24
N LYS A 53 18.46 -54.63 -11.99
CA LYS A 53 17.31 -54.27 -11.15
C LYS A 53 16.63 -53.00 -11.63
N LEU A 54 17.40 -52.01 -12.09
CA LEU A 54 16.87 -50.76 -12.68
C LEU A 54 16.05 -51.06 -13.93
N LEU A 55 16.60 -51.82 -14.89
CA LEU A 55 15.89 -52.25 -16.09
C LEU A 55 14.61 -53.05 -15.73
N SER A 56 14.70 -53.98 -14.77
CA SER A 56 13.54 -54.75 -14.33
C SER A 56 12.43 -53.87 -13.74
N ARG A 57 12.76 -52.90 -12.87
CA ARG A 57 11.78 -51.98 -12.28
C ARG A 57 11.19 -51.02 -13.32
N ALA A 58 12.01 -50.44 -14.19
CA ALA A 58 11.53 -49.58 -15.27
C ALA A 58 10.55 -50.31 -16.20
N ARG A 59 10.82 -51.57 -16.57
CA ARG A 59 9.89 -52.40 -17.36
C ARG A 59 8.57 -52.67 -16.63
N LYS A 60 8.58 -52.92 -15.32
CA LYS A 60 7.34 -53.11 -14.53
C LYS A 60 6.47 -51.86 -14.49
N ILE A 61 7.12 -50.70 -14.35
CA ILE A 61 6.46 -49.40 -14.37
C ILE A 61 5.83 -49.18 -15.74
N ALA A 62 6.62 -49.31 -16.81
CA ALA A 62 6.14 -49.14 -18.19
C ALA A 62 4.94 -50.05 -18.52
N TYR A 63 5.02 -51.34 -18.16
CA TYR A 63 3.93 -52.28 -18.37
C TYR A 63 2.66 -51.89 -17.60
N SER A 64 2.81 -51.51 -16.33
CA SER A 64 1.67 -51.17 -15.48
C SER A 64 0.99 -49.88 -15.92
N LEU A 65 1.76 -48.86 -16.32
CA LEU A 65 1.26 -47.59 -16.84
C LEU A 65 0.35 -47.80 -18.06
N LEU A 66 0.75 -48.66 -19.02
CA LEU A 66 0.01 -48.88 -20.26
C LEU A 66 -1.14 -49.91 -20.16
N ASN A 67 -1.06 -50.86 -19.22
CA ASN A 67 -1.96 -52.03 -19.20
C ASN A 67 -2.81 -52.18 -17.95
N LYS A 68 -2.47 -51.55 -16.82
CA LYS A 68 -3.16 -51.76 -15.53
C LYS A 68 -3.81 -50.49 -14.97
N ILE A 69 -3.31 -49.32 -15.32
CA ILE A 69 -3.84 -48.04 -14.85
C ILE A 69 -4.99 -47.59 -15.77
N GLY A 70 -6.12 -47.15 -15.18
CA GLY A 70 -7.31 -46.71 -15.92
C GLY A 70 -8.44 -47.74 -16.11
N HIS A 71 -8.44 -48.88 -15.39
CA HIS A 71 -9.48 -49.94 -15.57
C HIS A 71 -10.79 -49.75 -14.78
N LYS A 72 -10.91 -48.74 -13.92
CA LYS A 72 -12.11 -48.48 -13.07
C LYS A 72 -12.75 -47.11 -13.34
N GLY A 73 -13.07 -46.80 -14.59
CA GLY A 73 -13.72 -45.53 -14.98
C GLY A 73 -12.78 -44.30 -15.06
N ALA A 74 -11.48 -44.48 -14.86
CA ALA A 74 -10.46 -43.44 -14.98
C ALA A 74 -9.78 -43.46 -16.37
N VAL A 75 -9.23 -42.32 -16.81
CA VAL A 75 -8.63 -42.16 -18.15
C VAL A 75 -7.46 -43.13 -18.36
N ARG A 76 -7.54 -44.00 -19.36
CA ARG A 76 -6.44 -44.92 -19.69
C ARG A 76 -5.26 -44.15 -20.29
N LEU A 77 -4.08 -44.29 -19.67
CA LEU A 77 -2.83 -43.71 -20.17
C LEU A 77 -2.41 -44.33 -21.50
N LYS A 78 -2.02 -43.48 -22.45
CA LYS A 78 -1.50 -43.83 -23.77
C LYS A 78 -0.12 -43.21 -23.98
N THR A 79 0.60 -43.72 -24.97
CA THR A 79 1.83 -43.09 -25.45
C THR A 79 1.57 -41.63 -25.85
N GLY A 80 2.44 -40.72 -25.40
CA GLY A 80 2.30 -39.28 -25.52
C GLY A 80 1.66 -38.62 -24.29
N ASP A 81 0.99 -39.39 -23.42
CA ASP A 81 0.39 -38.84 -22.19
C ASP A 81 1.43 -38.34 -21.19
N ARG A 82 1.03 -37.44 -20.29
CA ARG A 82 1.91 -36.79 -19.32
C ARG A 82 1.58 -37.23 -17.91
N ILE A 83 2.61 -37.43 -17.09
CA ILE A 83 2.47 -37.88 -15.71
C ILE A 83 3.39 -37.08 -14.80
N ALA A 84 2.89 -36.67 -13.64
CA ALA A 84 3.73 -36.01 -12.63
C ALA A 84 4.58 -37.05 -11.89
N LEU A 85 5.87 -36.76 -11.72
CA LEU A 85 6.78 -37.55 -10.89
C LEU A 85 7.14 -36.73 -9.65
N ILE A 86 6.63 -37.12 -8.48
CA ILE A 86 6.79 -36.38 -7.23
C ILE A 86 7.58 -37.26 -6.25
N TYR A 87 8.86 -36.95 -6.09
CA TYR A 87 9.79 -37.71 -5.26
C TYR A 87 10.60 -36.79 -4.34
N PRO A 88 10.83 -37.20 -3.09
CA PRO A 88 11.70 -36.46 -2.17
C PRO A 88 13.16 -36.57 -2.59
N ASN A 89 14.00 -35.64 -2.13
CA ASN A 89 15.40 -35.52 -2.55
C ASN A 89 16.32 -36.68 -2.10
N ASP A 90 15.82 -37.59 -1.27
CA ASP A 90 16.51 -38.78 -0.80
C ASP A 90 16.05 -40.07 -1.50
N ASP A 91 15.15 -40.00 -2.50
CA ASP A 91 14.65 -41.17 -3.24
C ASP A 91 14.97 -41.13 -4.75
N ALA A 92 16.25 -40.94 -5.06
CA ALA A 92 16.73 -40.88 -6.45
C ALA A 92 16.54 -42.21 -7.20
N ILE A 93 16.57 -43.35 -6.49
CA ILE A 93 16.41 -44.69 -7.09
C ILE A 93 15.01 -44.86 -7.65
N SER A 94 13.97 -44.57 -6.85
CA SER A 94 12.59 -44.76 -7.28
C SER A 94 12.21 -43.77 -8.36
N PHE A 95 12.67 -42.51 -8.24
CA PHE A 95 12.54 -41.53 -9.30
C PHE A 95 13.15 -42.02 -10.61
N THR A 96 14.39 -42.50 -10.60
CA THR A 96 15.07 -42.95 -11.82
C THR A 96 14.36 -44.16 -12.44
N CYS A 97 13.88 -45.09 -11.62
CA CYS A 97 13.04 -46.20 -12.10
C CYS A 97 11.77 -45.68 -12.81
N ALA A 98 11.08 -44.69 -12.23
CA ALA A 98 9.88 -44.11 -12.78
C ALA A 98 10.14 -43.29 -14.06
N PHE A 99 11.21 -42.50 -14.09
CA PHE A 99 11.63 -41.72 -15.25
C PHE A 99 11.89 -42.62 -16.46
N TYR A 100 12.70 -43.67 -16.30
CA TYR A 100 12.94 -44.65 -17.36
C TYR A 100 11.70 -45.50 -17.68
N GLY A 101 10.85 -45.79 -16.70
CA GLY A 101 9.56 -46.44 -16.92
C GLY A 101 8.62 -45.62 -17.81
N CYS A 102 8.58 -44.30 -17.61
CA CYS A 102 7.83 -43.37 -18.47
C CYS A 102 8.42 -43.33 -19.88
N LEU A 103 9.74 -43.17 -20.00
CA LEU A 103 10.45 -43.19 -21.28
C LEU A 103 10.19 -44.46 -22.09
N MET A 104 10.25 -45.64 -21.45
CA MET A 104 9.96 -46.93 -22.08
C MET A 104 8.48 -47.09 -22.47
N ALA A 105 7.55 -46.49 -21.72
CA ALA A 105 6.13 -46.47 -22.07
C ALA A 105 5.78 -45.44 -23.16
N GLY A 106 6.71 -44.53 -23.48
CA GLY A 106 6.46 -43.36 -24.32
C GLY A 106 5.54 -42.34 -23.65
N ILE A 107 5.52 -42.30 -22.32
CA ILE A 107 4.80 -41.31 -21.50
C ILE A 107 5.78 -40.20 -21.13
N VAL A 108 5.33 -38.95 -21.19
CA VAL A 108 6.11 -37.75 -20.90
C VAL A 108 6.16 -37.53 -19.40
N ALA A 109 7.35 -37.66 -18.81
CA ALA A 109 7.54 -37.39 -17.39
C ALA A 109 7.56 -35.89 -17.11
N VAL A 110 6.89 -35.45 -16.05
CA VAL A 110 6.94 -34.08 -15.53
C VAL A 110 7.45 -34.14 -14.08
N PRO A 111 8.77 -34.03 -13.86
CA PRO A 111 9.38 -34.05 -12.53
C PRO A 111 9.00 -32.81 -11.72
N ILE A 112 8.47 -33.00 -10.52
CA ILE A 112 8.01 -31.92 -9.64
C ILE A 112 8.57 -32.12 -8.23
N GLU A 113 8.87 -31.01 -7.55
CA GLU A 113 9.32 -31.04 -6.15
C GLU A 113 8.16 -31.36 -5.20
N VAL A 114 8.48 -31.94 -4.04
CA VAL A 114 7.47 -32.26 -3.03
C VAL A 114 6.94 -30.97 -2.41
N PRO A 115 5.62 -30.70 -2.43
CA PRO A 115 5.06 -29.49 -1.81
C PRO A 115 5.30 -29.50 -0.30
N THR A 116 5.93 -28.46 0.23
CA THR A 116 6.27 -28.34 1.66
C THR A 116 5.14 -27.73 2.50
N ASN A 117 4.33 -26.83 1.93
CA ASN A 117 3.19 -26.20 2.59
C ASN A 117 1.97 -26.13 1.64
N ARG A 118 0.78 -26.46 2.16
CA ARG A 118 -0.48 -26.55 1.39
C ARG A 118 -1.05 -25.20 0.97
N HIS A 119 -0.64 -24.10 1.61
CA HIS A 119 -1.19 -22.75 1.36
C HIS A 119 -0.21 -21.80 0.66
N ASP A 120 0.99 -22.25 0.33
CA ASP A 120 2.02 -21.41 -0.27
C ASP A 120 1.72 -21.09 -1.75
N ALA A 121 2.12 -19.90 -2.20
CA ALA A 121 1.95 -19.46 -3.58
C ALA A 121 2.70 -20.39 -4.56
N ALA A 122 3.89 -20.86 -4.16
CA ALA A 122 4.68 -21.82 -4.93
C ALA A 122 3.90 -23.11 -5.23
N THR A 123 3.16 -23.63 -4.24
CA THR A 123 2.33 -24.83 -4.41
C THR A 123 1.18 -24.58 -5.40
N GLN A 124 0.58 -23.40 -5.39
CA GLN A 124 -0.47 -23.04 -6.35
C GLN A 124 0.07 -22.94 -7.79
N GLN A 125 1.27 -22.38 -7.97
CA GLN A 125 1.94 -22.30 -9.27
C GLN A 125 2.29 -23.69 -9.84
N ILE A 126 2.72 -24.62 -8.99
CA ILE A 126 2.88 -26.03 -9.39
C ILE A 126 1.54 -26.61 -9.86
N GLY A 127 0.45 -26.35 -9.12
CA GLY A 127 -0.89 -26.76 -9.51
C GLY A 127 -1.31 -26.22 -10.89
N PHE A 128 -1.02 -24.94 -11.16
CA PHE A 128 -1.25 -24.31 -12.45
C PHE A 128 -0.45 -24.97 -13.60
N LEU A 129 0.84 -25.25 -13.36
CA LEU A 129 1.67 -25.99 -14.33
C LEU A 129 1.10 -27.38 -14.62
N LEU A 130 0.73 -28.12 -13.58
CA LEU A 130 0.15 -29.46 -13.72
C LEU A 130 -1.18 -29.44 -14.49
N GLY A 131 -2.02 -28.43 -14.24
CA GLY A 131 -3.25 -28.18 -14.99
C GLY A 131 -2.98 -27.87 -16.46
N THR A 132 -2.00 -27.02 -16.75
CA THR A 132 -1.59 -26.65 -18.12
C THR A 132 -1.03 -27.85 -18.90
N CYS A 133 -0.33 -28.76 -18.21
CA CYS A 133 0.14 -30.03 -18.76
C CYS A 133 -0.96 -31.10 -18.91
N ASN A 134 -2.20 -30.79 -18.50
CA ASN A 134 -3.35 -31.70 -18.49
C ASN A 134 -3.01 -33.06 -17.83
N ILE A 135 -2.40 -32.99 -16.65
CA ILE A 135 -1.96 -34.17 -15.90
C ILE A 135 -3.10 -34.70 -15.03
N SER A 136 -3.41 -35.98 -15.17
CA SER A 136 -4.43 -36.69 -14.37
C SER A 136 -3.85 -37.73 -13.41
N TYR A 137 -2.57 -38.05 -13.55
CA TYR A 137 -1.88 -39.08 -12.77
C TYR A 137 -0.59 -38.54 -12.18
N ALA A 138 -0.29 -38.95 -10.95
CA ALA A 138 0.98 -38.64 -10.28
C ALA A 138 1.59 -39.91 -9.67
N ILE A 139 2.86 -40.18 -9.98
CA ILE A 139 3.63 -41.23 -9.30
C ILE A 139 4.38 -40.62 -8.13
N ILE A 140 4.20 -41.22 -6.96
CA ILE A 140 4.84 -40.82 -5.71
C ILE A 140 5.64 -41.96 -5.08
N SER A 141 6.62 -41.58 -4.27
CA SER A 141 7.25 -42.48 -3.29
C SER A 141 6.29 -42.80 -2.14
N ASP A 142 6.50 -43.93 -1.49
CA ASP A 142 5.73 -44.37 -0.31
C ASP A 142 5.85 -43.37 0.86
N SER A 143 6.98 -42.68 1.00
CA SER A 143 7.21 -41.63 1.99
C SER A 143 6.32 -40.39 1.78
N CYS A 144 5.83 -40.17 0.56
CA CYS A 144 4.97 -39.04 0.19
C CYS A 144 3.46 -39.33 0.35
N LYS A 145 3.06 -40.51 0.85
CA LYS A 145 1.63 -40.88 1.03
C LYS A 145 0.83 -39.90 1.90
N HIS A 146 1.48 -39.17 2.81
CA HIS A 146 0.84 -38.17 3.66
C HIS A 146 0.27 -36.97 2.87
N ILE A 147 0.74 -36.76 1.65
CA ILE A 147 0.24 -35.73 0.72
C ILE A 147 -1.08 -36.18 0.08
N CYS A 148 -1.29 -37.50 -0.03
CA CYS A 148 -2.48 -38.12 -0.62
C CYS A 148 -3.62 -38.38 0.36
N ARG A 149 -3.33 -38.43 1.67
CA ARG A 149 -4.32 -38.77 2.71
C ARG A 149 -4.91 -37.50 3.32
N SER A 150 -6.13 -37.17 2.93
CA SER A 150 -7.07 -36.52 3.84
C SER A 150 -8.17 -37.52 4.20
N SER A 151 -8.71 -37.40 5.42
CA SER A 151 -9.90 -38.14 5.83
C SER A 151 -11.07 -37.79 4.88
N PRO A 152 -12.07 -38.68 4.71
CA PRO A 152 -13.23 -38.40 3.87
C PRO A 152 -14.02 -37.12 4.26
N ASP A 153 -13.88 -36.62 5.49
CA ASP A 153 -14.47 -35.34 5.94
C ASP A 153 -13.63 -34.09 5.60
N GLU A 154 -12.38 -34.22 5.16
CA GLU A 154 -11.50 -33.11 4.74
C GLU A 154 -11.03 -33.29 3.29
N GLN A 155 -11.95 -33.37 2.32
CA GLN A 155 -11.59 -33.14 0.92
C GLN A 155 -11.23 -31.66 0.68
N GLN A 156 -10.18 -31.15 1.32
CA GLN A 156 -9.49 -29.95 0.85
C GLN A 156 -8.32 -30.39 -0.02
N THR A 157 -8.61 -30.48 -1.33
CA THR A 157 -7.61 -30.62 -2.39
C THR A 157 -6.53 -29.55 -2.24
N LEU A 158 -5.28 -29.86 -2.60
CA LEU A 158 -4.21 -28.85 -2.72
C LEU A 158 -4.75 -27.72 -3.61
N LYS A 159 -4.90 -26.52 -3.04
CA LYS A 159 -5.57 -25.41 -3.72
C LYS A 159 -4.87 -25.12 -5.06
N GLY A 160 -5.62 -25.14 -6.16
CA GLY A 160 -5.11 -24.87 -7.51
C GLY A 160 -4.51 -26.08 -8.24
N TRP A 161 -4.47 -27.27 -7.64
CA TRP A 161 -4.04 -28.49 -8.33
C TRP A 161 -5.18 -29.14 -9.11
N PRO A 162 -4.91 -29.79 -10.26
CA PRO A 162 -5.90 -30.61 -10.94
C PRO A 162 -6.28 -31.85 -10.11
N GLU A 163 -7.39 -32.50 -10.46
CA GLU A 163 -7.74 -33.79 -9.87
C GLU A 163 -6.71 -34.86 -10.28
N LEU A 164 -5.91 -35.33 -9.32
CA LEU A 164 -4.85 -36.30 -9.54
C LEU A 164 -5.21 -37.67 -8.96
N THR A 165 -5.01 -38.71 -9.77
CA THR A 165 -4.95 -40.09 -9.29
C THR A 165 -3.52 -40.43 -8.87
N TRP A 166 -3.34 -40.71 -7.58
CA TRP A 166 -2.04 -41.00 -6.98
C TRP A 166 -1.64 -42.47 -7.11
N ILE A 167 -0.42 -42.73 -7.59
CA ILE A 167 0.15 -44.06 -7.80
C ILE A 167 1.43 -44.19 -6.98
N THR A 168 1.55 -45.23 -6.17
CA THR A 168 2.74 -45.48 -5.36
C THR A 168 3.75 -46.34 -6.11
N SER A 169 5.03 -45.95 -6.07
CA SER A 169 6.09 -46.54 -6.89
C SER A 169 6.40 -48.02 -6.64
N ASP A 170 5.95 -48.57 -5.51
CA ASP A 170 6.25 -49.95 -5.10
C ASP A 170 5.23 -50.99 -5.57
N ASN A 171 4.05 -50.54 -6.05
CA ASN A 171 2.90 -51.40 -6.35
C ASN A 171 2.75 -51.73 -7.85
N PHE A 172 3.86 -52.00 -8.55
CA PHE A 172 3.81 -52.32 -9.99
C PHE A 172 3.90 -53.82 -10.29
N SER A 173 3.02 -54.26 -11.19
CA SER A 173 2.90 -55.66 -11.60
C SER A 173 4.04 -56.10 -12.52
N LYS A 174 4.41 -57.39 -12.44
CA LYS A 174 5.41 -57.96 -13.35
C LYS A 174 4.82 -58.07 -14.78
N PRO A 175 5.56 -57.64 -15.82
CA PRO A 175 5.15 -57.87 -17.20
C PRO A 175 5.16 -59.37 -17.54
N PRO A 176 4.28 -59.83 -18.44
CA PRO A 176 4.39 -61.14 -19.11
C PRO A 176 5.75 -61.30 -19.81
N LYS A 177 6.22 -62.54 -19.98
CA LYS A 177 7.56 -62.82 -20.58
C LYS A 177 7.67 -62.37 -22.04
N ASP A 178 6.56 -62.33 -22.75
CA ASP A 178 6.39 -61.95 -24.15
C ASP A 178 6.11 -60.45 -24.34
N TRP A 179 5.93 -59.68 -23.25
CA TRP A 179 5.66 -58.26 -23.34
C TRP A 179 6.92 -57.48 -23.71
N ASN A 180 6.83 -56.68 -24.77
CA ASN A 180 7.83 -55.71 -25.17
C ASN A 180 7.26 -54.29 -25.06
N PRO A 181 8.10 -53.28 -24.76
CA PRO A 181 7.70 -51.89 -24.81
C PRO A 181 7.15 -51.50 -26.20
N PRO A 182 6.23 -50.53 -26.29
CA PRO A 182 5.69 -50.06 -27.56
C PRO A 182 6.79 -49.54 -28.49
N PRO A 183 6.57 -49.57 -29.82
CA PRO A 183 7.53 -49.07 -30.79
C PRO A 183 7.81 -47.58 -30.58
N ARG A 184 9.02 -47.18 -30.96
CA ARG A 184 9.59 -45.85 -30.69
C ARG A 184 8.71 -44.73 -31.26
N VAL A 185 8.36 -43.76 -30.42
CA VAL A 185 7.71 -42.50 -30.83
C VAL A 185 8.72 -41.65 -31.62
N SER A 186 8.23 -40.74 -32.47
CA SER A 186 9.06 -39.77 -33.22
C SER A 186 10.16 -39.13 -32.34
N GLU A 187 11.34 -38.88 -32.91
CA GLU A 187 12.44 -38.22 -32.18
C GLU A 187 12.10 -36.78 -31.77
N ASP A 188 11.14 -36.16 -32.46
CA ASP A 188 10.63 -34.82 -32.14
C ASP A 188 9.56 -34.82 -31.03
N ALA A 189 9.09 -36.00 -30.62
CA ALA A 189 8.14 -36.08 -29.51
C ALA A 189 8.78 -35.63 -28.19
N PRO A 190 8.01 -35.06 -27.26
CA PRO A 190 8.47 -34.76 -25.90
C PRO A 190 9.00 -36.01 -25.20
N ALA A 191 10.20 -35.91 -24.62
CA ALA A 191 10.74 -36.91 -23.72
C ALA A 191 10.27 -36.66 -22.28
N TYR A 192 10.39 -35.41 -21.84
CA TYR A 192 10.00 -34.95 -20.52
C TYR A 192 9.80 -33.42 -20.52
N ILE A 193 9.19 -32.89 -19.47
CA ILE A 193 8.95 -31.45 -19.27
C ILE A 193 9.56 -31.03 -17.93
N GLU A 194 10.55 -30.15 -17.95
CA GLU A 194 11.08 -29.47 -16.76
C GLU A 194 10.27 -28.20 -16.49
N TYR A 195 10.50 -27.53 -15.36
CA TYR A 195 9.90 -26.23 -15.12
C TYR A 195 10.94 -25.20 -14.75
N THR A 196 10.70 -23.96 -15.19
CA THR A 196 11.44 -22.78 -14.77
C THR A 196 10.48 -21.81 -14.07
N ILE A 197 11.01 -20.97 -13.18
CA ILE A 197 10.25 -19.98 -12.41
C ILE A 197 10.75 -18.61 -12.81
N ASP A 198 9.84 -17.74 -13.26
CA ASP A 198 10.14 -16.35 -13.53
C ASP A 198 10.38 -15.59 -12.21
N SER A 199 11.54 -14.97 -12.05
CA SER A 199 11.92 -14.28 -10.81
C SER A 199 11.05 -13.04 -10.53
N HIS A 200 10.48 -12.42 -11.56
CA HIS A 200 9.77 -11.14 -11.43
C HIS A 200 8.35 -11.29 -10.90
N ASP A 201 7.62 -12.30 -11.39
CA ASP A 201 6.21 -12.54 -11.06
C ASP A 201 5.95 -13.91 -10.41
N GLY A 202 6.94 -14.80 -10.36
CA GLY A 202 6.82 -16.14 -9.79
C GLY A 202 6.07 -17.15 -10.67
N SER A 203 5.80 -16.82 -11.93
CA SER A 203 5.11 -17.72 -12.86
C SER A 203 5.95 -18.94 -13.20
N MET A 204 5.32 -20.12 -13.21
CA MET A 204 5.95 -21.38 -13.62
C MET A 204 5.71 -21.69 -15.09
N LYS A 205 6.78 -22.00 -15.83
CA LYS A 205 6.73 -22.32 -17.27
C LYS A 205 7.28 -23.73 -17.49
N GLY A 206 6.54 -24.57 -18.22
CA GLY A 206 6.96 -25.93 -18.54
C GLY A 206 7.89 -25.97 -19.75
N VAL A 207 9.16 -26.28 -19.56
CA VAL A 207 10.17 -26.40 -20.63
C VAL A 207 10.15 -27.82 -21.19
N THR A 208 9.75 -27.96 -22.45
CA THR A 208 9.60 -29.25 -23.10
C THR A 208 10.90 -29.67 -23.79
N VAL A 209 11.45 -30.81 -23.39
CA VAL A 209 12.66 -31.39 -24.00
C VAL A 209 12.24 -32.57 -24.90
N SER A 210 12.59 -32.50 -26.19
CA SER A 210 12.31 -33.59 -27.13
C SER A 210 13.28 -34.76 -26.96
N ARG A 211 12.91 -35.93 -27.49
CA ARG A 211 13.78 -37.12 -27.44
C ARG A 211 15.09 -36.91 -28.19
N ARG A 212 15.05 -36.19 -29.32
CA ARG A 212 16.21 -35.75 -30.09
C ARG A 212 17.12 -34.81 -29.30
N ALA A 213 16.53 -33.83 -28.62
CA ALA A 213 17.27 -32.90 -27.78
C ALA A 213 17.98 -33.61 -26.63
N MET A 214 17.24 -34.44 -25.89
CA MET A 214 17.75 -35.23 -24.77
C MET A 214 18.96 -36.07 -25.16
N ILE A 215 18.88 -36.85 -26.25
CA ILE A 215 20.01 -37.71 -26.65
C ILE A 215 21.18 -36.92 -27.25
N SER A 216 20.91 -35.83 -27.98
CA SER A 216 21.96 -34.98 -28.54
C SER A 216 22.75 -34.30 -27.43
N HIS A 217 22.05 -33.83 -26.38
CA HIS A 217 22.66 -33.22 -25.20
C HIS A 217 23.53 -34.22 -24.43
N CYS A 218 23.02 -35.43 -24.14
CA CYS A 218 23.82 -36.46 -23.49
C CYS A 218 25.10 -36.82 -24.27
N LYS A 219 25.03 -36.90 -25.60
CA LYS A 219 26.21 -37.16 -26.45
C LYS A 219 27.23 -36.00 -26.40
N ALA A 220 26.74 -34.76 -26.44
CA ALA A 220 27.59 -33.58 -26.31
C ALA A 220 28.26 -33.51 -24.94
N LEU A 221 27.54 -33.84 -23.87
CA LEU A 221 28.09 -33.94 -22.51
C LEU A 221 29.11 -35.08 -22.37
N SER A 222 28.82 -36.27 -22.91
CA SER A 222 29.78 -37.39 -22.96
C SER A 222 31.09 -36.99 -23.59
N ASN A 223 31.04 -36.27 -24.72
CA ASN A 223 32.23 -35.80 -25.43
C ASN A 223 32.96 -34.71 -24.63
N ALA A 224 32.25 -33.66 -24.20
CA ALA A 224 32.83 -32.53 -23.49
C ALA A 224 33.47 -32.92 -22.15
N CYS A 225 32.81 -33.79 -21.38
CA CYS A 225 33.29 -34.26 -20.09
C CYS A 225 34.15 -35.53 -20.17
N LYS A 226 34.27 -36.15 -21.36
CA LYS A 226 34.96 -37.44 -21.58
C LYS A 226 34.51 -38.52 -20.60
N TYR A 227 33.20 -38.73 -20.48
CA TYR A 227 32.67 -39.79 -19.62
C TYR A 227 32.99 -41.17 -20.17
N THR A 228 33.28 -42.12 -19.27
CA THR A 228 33.66 -43.49 -19.62
C THR A 228 32.84 -44.52 -18.85
N GLU A 229 32.75 -45.71 -19.41
CA GLU A 229 32.07 -46.85 -18.77
C GLU A 229 32.73 -47.25 -17.44
N GLY A 230 31.90 -47.55 -16.43
CA GLY A 230 32.36 -47.95 -15.09
C GLY A 230 32.88 -46.81 -14.20
N GLU A 231 32.84 -45.56 -14.68
CA GLU A 231 33.28 -44.40 -13.92
C GLU A 231 32.29 -44.03 -12.79
N THR A 232 32.80 -43.62 -11.63
CA THR A 232 31.98 -43.25 -10.46
C THR A 232 31.80 -41.74 -10.34
N MET A 233 30.54 -41.29 -10.31
CA MET A 233 30.12 -39.89 -10.16
C MET A 233 29.42 -39.68 -8.83
N ILE A 234 29.72 -38.57 -8.15
CA ILE A 234 28.97 -38.09 -6.98
C ILE A 234 28.12 -36.89 -7.37
N CYS A 235 26.82 -36.95 -7.07
CA CYS A 235 25.87 -35.86 -7.33
C CYS A 235 25.27 -35.37 -6.01
N VAL A 236 25.46 -34.08 -5.73
CA VAL A 236 24.81 -33.39 -4.59
C VAL A 236 23.65 -32.48 -5.04
N LEU A 237 23.40 -32.41 -6.35
CA LEU A 237 22.31 -31.65 -6.95
C LEU A 237 21.00 -32.42 -6.96
N ASP A 238 19.90 -31.71 -7.21
CA ASP A 238 18.59 -32.32 -7.39
C ASP A 238 18.54 -33.12 -8.70
N PHE A 239 18.32 -34.43 -8.58
CA PHE A 239 18.24 -35.36 -9.71
C PHE A 239 17.00 -35.18 -10.59
N LYS A 240 16.04 -34.33 -10.20
CA LYS A 240 14.78 -34.12 -10.92
C LYS A 240 14.88 -33.06 -12.02
N ARG A 241 15.90 -32.19 -12.00
CA ARG A 241 16.04 -31.08 -12.96
C ARG A 241 17.51 -30.69 -13.23
N GLU A 242 17.70 -29.88 -14.27
CA GLU A 242 18.97 -29.24 -14.61
C GLU A 242 20.17 -30.20 -14.63
N ALA A 243 21.37 -29.72 -14.29
CA ALA A 243 22.61 -30.49 -14.29
C ALA A 243 22.53 -31.78 -13.46
N GLY A 244 21.71 -31.81 -12.40
CA GLY A 244 21.44 -33.02 -11.64
C GLY A 244 20.77 -34.08 -12.52
N LEU A 245 19.64 -33.77 -13.16
CA LEU A 245 18.98 -34.70 -14.08
C LEU A 245 19.85 -35.06 -15.29
N TRP A 246 20.43 -34.06 -15.96
CA TRP A 246 21.14 -34.25 -17.24
C TRP A 246 22.38 -35.12 -17.10
N HIS A 247 23.22 -34.87 -16.09
CA HIS A 247 24.45 -35.64 -15.91
C HIS A 247 24.20 -36.95 -15.14
N SER A 248 23.46 -36.90 -14.04
CA SER A 248 23.41 -38.00 -13.08
C SER A 248 22.34 -39.05 -13.36
N VAL A 249 21.29 -38.73 -14.13
CA VAL A 249 20.20 -39.66 -14.47
C VAL A 249 20.21 -40.03 -15.96
N GLN A 250 20.49 -39.06 -16.84
CA GLN A 250 20.46 -39.26 -18.29
C GLN A 250 21.83 -39.68 -18.84
N THR A 251 22.84 -38.80 -18.73
CA THR A 251 24.16 -39.02 -19.34
C THR A 251 24.92 -40.16 -18.65
N SER A 252 24.81 -40.32 -17.34
CA SER A 252 25.44 -41.42 -16.60
C SER A 252 25.03 -42.80 -17.13
N ILE A 253 23.74 -43.00 -17.38
CA ILE A 253 23.18 -44.26 -17.91
C ILE A 253 23.58 -44.47 -19.37
N LEU A 254 23.68 -43.41 -20.18
CA LEU A 254 24.18 -43.50 -21.55
C LEU A 254 25.59 -44.10 -21.61
N ASN A 255 26.44 -43.75 -20.64
CA ASN A 255 27.84 -44.18 -20.58
C ASN A 255 28.08 -45.41 -19.69
N GLY A 256 27.08 -45.94 -18.98
CA GLY A 256 27.27 -47.09 -18.08
C GLY A 256 28.05 -46.75 -16.81
N MET A 257 27.85 -45.56 -16.25
CA MET A 257 28.51 -45.06 -15.03
C MET A 257 27.81 -45.51 -13.75
N HIS A 258 28.49 -45.36 -12.60
CA HIS A 258 27.91 -45.52 -11.26
C HIS A 258 27.71 -44.15 -10.60
N VAL A 259 26.49 -43.82 -10.20
CA VAL A 259 26.17 -42.53 -9.57
C VAL A 259 25.86 -42.70 -8.09
N ILE A 260 26.45 -41.86 -7.25
CA ILE A 260 26.19 -41.81 -5.81
C ILE A 260 25.57 -40.46 -5.45
N PHE A 261 24.32 -40.48 -4.99
CA PHE A 261 23.60 -39.30 -4.55
C PHE A 261 23.83 -39.03 -3.07
N VAL A 262 24.14 -37.77 -2.75
CA VAL A 262 24.24 -37.27 -1.37
C VAL A 262 23.07 -36.31 -1.14
N PRO A 263 22.04 -36.70 -0.36
CA PRO A 263 20.87 -35.86 -0.17
C PRO A 263 21.19 -34.54 0.54
N TYR A 264 20.49 -33.46 0.17
CA TYR A 264 20.64 -32.15 0.82
C TYR A 264 20.39 -32.19 2.33
N ALA A 265 19.47 -33.04 2.80
CA ALA A 265 19.21 -33.24 4.23
C ALA A 265 20.44 -33.76 4.99
N LEU A 266 21.23 -34.65 4.37
CA LEU A 266 22.49 -35.13 4.94
C LEU A 266 23.54 -34.02 4.92
N MET A 267 23.66 -33.28 3.81
CA MET A 267 24.59 -32.15 3.68
C MET A 267 24.35 -31.06 4.74
N LYS A 268 23.09 -30.81 5.12
CA LYS A 268 22.74 -29.85 6.16
C LYS A 268 23.27 -30.25 7.54
N GLN A 269 23.34 -31.56 7.82
CA GLN A 269 23.85 -32.09 9.10
C GLN A 269 25.36 -32.33 9.06
N ASN A 270 25.87 -32.87 7.95
CA ASN A 270 27.28 -33.16 7.73
C ASN A 270 27.71 -32.69 6.31
N PRO A 271 28.20 -31.45 6.18
CA PRO A 271 28.61 -30.90 4.90
C PRO A 271 29.81 -31.59 4.24
N ALA A 272 30.64 -32.31 5.00
CA ALA A 272 31.79 -33.03 4.47
C ALA A 272 31.41 -34.37 3.82
N SER A 273 30.15 -34.81 3.95
CA SER A 273 29.69 -36.15 3.56
C SER A 273 30.02 -36.51 2.11
N TRP A 274 29.87 -35.60 1.16
CA TRP A 274 30.24 -35.87 -0.24
C TRP A 274 31.75 -36.04 -0.44
N MET A 275 32.60 -35.25 0.23
CA MET A 275 34.06 -35.37 0.15
C MET A 275 34.57 -36.65 0.81
N LEU A 276 33.96 -37.05 1.93
CA LEU A 276 34.23 -38.34 2.57
C LEU A 276 33.83 -39.49 1.65
N THR A 277 32.74 -39.34 0.92
CA THR A 277 32.28 -40.31 -0.08
C THR A 277 33.25 -40.40 -1.26
N VAL A 278 33.78 -39.27 -1.76
CA VAL A 278 34.86 -39.25 -2.76
C VAL A 278 36.03 -40.10 -2.28
N THR A 279 36.47 -39.87 -1.04
CA THR A 279 37.61 -40.58 -0.44
C THR A 279 37.35 -42.08 -0.36
N LYS A 280 36.16 -42.49 0.12
CA LYS A 280 35.75 -43.90 0.28
C LYS A 280 35.66 -44.63 -1.07
N THR A 281 35.08 -43.97 -2.07
CA THR A 281 34.68 -44.62 -3.34
C THR A 281 35.66 -44.35 -4.48
N LYS A 282 36.67 -43.50 -4.26
CA LYS A 282 37.60 -43.00 -5.27
C LYS A 282 36.86 -42.45 -6.50
N ALA A 283 35.76 -41.74 -6.26
CA ALA A 283 34.98 -41.12 -7.32
C ALA A 283 35.84 -40.14 -8.11
N THR A 284 35.62 -40.07 -9.41
CA THR A 284 36.44 -39.29 -10.34
C THR A 284 35.73 -38.02 -10.79
N VAL A 285 34.39 -37.98 -10.68
CA VAL A 285 33.53 -36.87 -11.08
C VAL A 285 32.64 -36.46 -9.92
N VAL A 286 32.55 -35.16 -9.65
CA VAL A 286 31.58 -34.57 -8.72
C VAL A 286 30.75 -33.51 -9.44
N ILE A 287 29.47 -33.41 -9.10
CA ILE A 287 28.59 -32.34 -9.57
C ILE A 287 27.97 -31.65 -8.37
N CYS A 288 28.22 -30.36 -8.25
CA CYS A 288 27.81 -29.54 -7.10
C CYS A 288 27.54 -28.08 -7.50
N LYS A 289 27.09 -27.29 -6.53
CA LYS A 289 27.07 -25.81 -6.61
C LYS A 289 28.20 -25.23 -5.77
N SER A 290 28.54 -23.97 -6.04
CA SER A 290 29.56 -23.20 -5.33
C SER A 290 29.31 -23.13 -3.82
N ARG A 291 28.03 -23.08 -3.41
CA ARG A 291 27.60 -23.19 -2.01
C ARG A 291 28.09 -24.48 -1.34
N ASP A 292 28.03 -25.61 -2.04
CA ASP A 292 28.40 -26.91 -1.49
C ASP A 292 29.92 -27.02 -1.29
N LEU A 293 30.70 -26.40 -2.18
CA LEU A 293 32.14 -26.22 -2.00
C LEU A 293 32.45 -25.38 -0.76
N HIS A 294 31.74 -24.27 -0.57
CA HIS A 294 31.92 -23.42 0.60
C HIS A 294 31.54 -24.13 1.91
N TRP A 295 30.44 -24.88 1.93
CA TRP A 295 30.06 -25.68 3.10
C TRP A 295 31.08 -26.79 3.38
N GLY A 296 31.59 -27.45 2.33
CA GLY A 296 32.69 -28.40 2.44
C GLY A 296 33.92 -27.77 3.09
N LEU A 297 34.34 -26.60 2.60
CA LEU A 297 35.45 -25.82 3.14
C LEU A 297 35.30 -25.56 4.65
N LEU A 298 34.14 -25.09 5.10
CA LEU A 298 33.88 -24.80 6.52
C LEU A 298 33.96 -26.06 7.40
N SER A 299 33.56 -27.22 6.87
CA SER A 299 33.59 -28.50 7.60
C SER A 299 34.98 -29.17 7.66
N THR A 300 35.94 -28.71 6.86
CA THR A 300 37.27 -29.34 6.69
C THR A 300 38.06 -29.48 7.99
N ARG A 301 37.86 -28.56 8.95
CA ARG A 301 38.59 -28.58 10.24
C ARG A 301 38.35 -29.87 11.04
N ASN A 302 37.20 -30.50 10.85
CA ASN A 302 36.79 -31.69 11.59
C ASN A 302 37.12 -33.01 10.88
N HIS A 303 37.59 -32.95 9.62
CA HIS A 303 37.78 -34.14 8.77
C HIS A 303 39.16 -34.11 8.10
N LYS A 304 40.18 -34.65 8.77
CA LYS A 304 41.56 -34.69 8.25
C LYS A 304 41.77 -35.80 7.21
N GLU A 305 40.91 -36.79 7.21
CA GLU A 305 40.94 -37.99 6.37
C GLU A 305 40.54 -37.77 4.90
N VAL A 306 39.98 -36.61 4.55
CA VAL A 306 39.53 -36.31 3.17
C VAL A 306 40.71 -36.33 2.19
N ASN A 307 40.60 -37.13 1.12
CA ASN A 307 41.54 -37.20 0.01
C ASN A 307 40.81 -37.07 -1.33
N LEU A 308 41.17 -36.06 -2.12
CA LEU A 308 40.53 -35.72 -3.40
C LEU A 308 41.39 -36.04 -4.63
N SER A 309 42.46 -36.82 -4.48
CA SER A 309 43.38 -37.21 -5.57
C SER A 309 42.75 -38.01 -6.71
N SER A 310 41.62 -38.66 -6.45
CA SER A 310 40.86 -39.39 -7.49
C SER A 310 40.05 -38.46 -8.40
N LEU A 311 39.78 -37.23 -7.98
CA LEU A 311 38.93 -36.31 -8.74
C LEU A 311 39.64 -35.78 -9.97
N ARG A 312 39.03 -36.04 -11.13
CA ARG A 312 39.42 -35.41 -12.38
C ARG A 312 38.54 -34.22 -12.76
N ILE A 313 37.26 -34.23 -12.40
CA ILE A 313 36.28 -33.18 -12.71
C ILE A 313 35.41 -32.88 -11.47
N ILE A 314 35.26 -31.60 -11.15
CA ILE A 314 34.24 -31.04 -10.26
C ILE A 314 33.42 -30.05 -11.10
N LEU A 315 32.24 -30.46 -11.54
CA LEU A 315 31.32 -29.61 -12.27
C LEU A 315 30.58 -28.68 -11.30
N VAL A 316 30.75 -27.37 -11.49
CA VAL A 316 30.09 -26.34 -10.69
C VAL A 316 28.92 -25.78 -11.48
N ALA A 317 27.70 -26.21 -11.15
CA ALA A 317 26.48 -25.94 -11.93
C ALA A 317 26.06 -24.46 -11.96
N ASP A 318 26.35 -23.72 -10.89
CA ASP A 318 26.21 -22.26 -10.77
C ASP A 318 27.53 -21.53 -11.04
N GLY A 319 28.48 -22.20 -11.71
CA GLY A 319 29.82 -21.66 -11.97
C GLY A 319 29.84 -20.45 -12.90
N ALA A 320 28.75 -20.20 -13.62
CA ALA A 320 28.52 -18.99 -14.39
C ALA A 320 28.30 -17.73 -13.52
N ASN A 321 27.96 -17.90 -12.25
CA ASN A 321 27.84 -16.76 -11.35
C ASN A 321 29.25 -16.22 -11.02
N PRO A 322 29.56 -14.93 -11.25
CA PRO A 322 30.85 -14.32 -10.92
C PRO A 322 31.34 -14.62 -9.50
N TRP A 323 30.41 -14.68 -8.54
CA TRP A 323 30.69 -14.83 -7.11
C TRP A 323 30.89 -16.29 -6.67
N SER A 324 30.63 -17.24 -7.58
CA SER A 324 31.01 -18.64 -7.37
C SER A 324 32.55 -18.80 -7.34
N LEU A 325 33.27 -17.90 -8.03
CA LEU A 325 34.73 -17.93 -8.18
C LEU A 325 35.44 -17.91 -6.83
N SER A 326 35.00 -17.05 -5.90
CA SER A 326 35.62 -16.96 -4.58
C SER A 326 35.54 -18.28 -3.80
N SER A 327 34.43 -19.02 -3.96
CA SER A 327 34.25 -20.32 -3.30
C SER A 327 35.08 -21.40 -3.98
N CYS A 328 35.21 -21.33 -5.31
CA CYS A 328 36.06 -22.23 -6.10
C CYS A 328 37.55 -22.04 -5.76
N ASP A 329 38.05 -20.80 -5.73
CA ASP A 329 39.45 -20.48 -5.43
C ASP A 329 39.84 -20.89 -4.00
N GLN A 330 38.96 -20.59 -3.01
CA GLN A 330 39.17 -21.00 -1.62
C GLN A 330 39.15 -22.52 -1.46
N PHE A 331 38.24 -23.21 -2.16
CA PHE A 331 38.19 -24.67 -2.12
C PHE A 331 39.44 -25.30 -2.77
N ALA A 332 39.83 -24.81 -3.95
CA ALA A 332 41.03 -25.27 -4.66
C ALA A 332 42.29 -25.13 -3.79
N SER A 333 42.50 -23.94 -3.21
CA SER A 333 43.68 -23.65 -2.40
C SER A 333 43.81 -24.54 -1.16
N VAL A 334 42.69 -24.81 -0.46
CA VAL A 334 42.71 -25.66 0.75
C VAL A 334 42.89 -27.14 0.42
N PHE A 335 42.30 -27.63 -0.66
CA PHE A 335 42.33 -29.05 -1.00
C PHE A 335 43.44 -29.45 -1.98
N LEU A 336 44.24 -28.50 -2.48
CA LEU A 336 45.44 -28.76 -3.28
C LEU A 336 46.40 -29.72 -2.57
N ASN A 337 46.68 -29.44 -1.29
CA ASN A 337 47.53 -30.30 -0.43
C ASN A 337 46.88 -31.65 -0.09
N ARG A 338 45.60 -31.86 -0.44
CA ARG A 338 44.85 -33.10 -0.26
C ARG A 338 44.60 -33.84 -1.58
N GLY A 339 45.41 -33.54 -2.59
CA GLY A 339 45.43 -34.23 -3.88
C GLY A 339 44.51 -33.65 -4.95
N LEU A 340 43.73 -32.61 -4.67
CA LEU A 340 42.88 -31.97 -5.68
C LEU A 340 43.74 -31.32 -6.77
N ARG A 341 43.45 -31.62 -8.04
CA ARG A 341 44.14 -30.98 -9.17
C ARG A 341 43.56 -29.60 -9.43
N GLN A 342 44.41 -28.64 -9.77
CA GLN A 342 43.98 -27.25 -10.00
C GLN A 342 43.03 -27.11 -11.20
N ASP A 343 43.15 -27.97 -12.20
CA ASP A 343 42.28 -28.03 -13.38
C ASP A 343 41.02 -28.89 -13.18
N ALA A 344 40.82 -29.47 -11.98
CA ALA A 344 39.64 -30.28 -11.70
C ALA A 344 38.37 -29.44 -11.57
N ILE A 345 38.45 -28.18 -11.14
CA ILE A 345 37.28 -27.32 -10.99
C ILE A 345 36.83 -26.82 -12.36
N CYS A 346 35.61 -27.17 -12.72
CA CYS A 346 35.03 -26.98 -14.04
C CYS A 346 33.70 -26.22 -13.93
N PRO A 347 33.72 -24.87 -13.92
CA PRO A 347 32.52 -24.05 -14.04
C PRO A 347 31.76 -24.36 -15.33
N CYS A 348 30.43 -24.28 -15.28
CA CYS A 348 29.58 -24.42 -16.44
C CYS A 348 28.49 -23.35 -16.48
N ALA A 349 28.05 -23.03 -17.69
CA ALA A 349 26.93 -22.16 -17.97
C ALA A 349 25.73 -23.01 -18.40
N ILE A 350 24.61 -22.88 -17.69
CA ILE A 350 23.39 -23.66 -17.92
C ILE A 350 22.16 -22.75 -17.95
N SER A 351 21.15 -23.17 -18.70
CA SER A 351 19.84 -22.53 -18.85
C SER A 351 18.78 -23.62 -19.03
N ALA A 352 17.57 -23.43 -18.52
CA ALA A 352 16.52 -24.44 -18.69
C ALA A 352 16.15 -24.61 -20.18
N GLU A 353 16.12 -23.50 -20.93
CA GLU A 353 15.76 -23.42 -22.34
C GLU A 353 16.87 -23.96 -23.25
N ALA A 354 18.13 -23.63 -22.96
CA ALA A 354 19.27 -24.02 -23.78
C ALA A 354 20.04 -25.24 -23.25
N LEU A 355 19.58 -25.84 -22.14
CA LEU A 355 20.27 -26.90 -21.40
C LEU A 355 21.69 -26.44 -21.01
N THR A 356 22.74 -27.19 -21.35
CA THR A 356 24.12 -26.77 -21.06
C THR A 356 24.69 -25.95 -22.21
N VAL A 357 25.09 -24.71 -21.92
CA VAL A 357 25.61 -23.74 -22.89
C VAL A 357 27.12 -23.97 -23.10
N SER A 358 27.89 -23.96 -22.01
CA SER A 358 29.35 -24.13 -22.04
C SER A 358 29.86 -24.85 -20.80
N ILE A 359 31.00 -25.54 -20.94
CA ILE A 359 31.67 -26.25 -19.85
C ILE A 359 33.18 -26.03 -19.95
N ARG A 360 33.81 -25.70 -18.83
CA ARG A 360 35.28 -25.77 -18.69
C ARG A 360 35.72 -27.22 -18.58
N ARG A 361 36.73 -27.61 -19.37
CA ARG A 361 37.16 -29.01 -19.51
C ARG A 361 38.55 -29.21 -18.86
N PRO A 362 38.80 -30.33 -18.14
CA PRO A 362 40.10 -30.63 -17.56
C PRO A 362 41.13 -31.07 -18.61
N GLY A 363 42.41 -30.77 -18.39
CA GLY A 363 43.52 -31.36 -19.13
C GLY A 363 43.65 -31.01 -20.62
N HIS A 364 43.11 -29.88 -21.11
CA HIS A 364 43.50 -29.37 -22.44
C HIS A 364 44.91 -28.74 -22.37
N SER A 365 45.92 -29.60 -22.45
CA SER A 365 47.33 -29.23 -22.55
C SER A 365 47.62 -28.67 -23.95
N GLY A 366 47.30 -27.40 -24.16
CA GLY A 366 47.69 -26.61 -25.32
C GLY A 366 47.20 -25.17 -25.22
N ASN A 367 48.09 -24.25 -24.86
CA ASN A 367 48.09 -22.79 -25.07
C ASN A 367 46.80 -21.94 -24.93
N VAL A 368 45.65 -22.45 -24.46
CA VAL A 368 44.51 -21.60 -24.10
C VAL A 368 44.64 -21.25 -22.62
N PRO A 369 45.14 -20.06 -22.26
CA PRO A 369 45.20 -19.66 -20.86
C PRO A 369 43.80 -19.68 -20.26
N THR A 370 43.72 -20.03 -18.98
CA THR A 370 42.50 -19.83 -18.19
C THR A 370 42.07 -18.37 -18.33
N GLY A 371 40.89 -18.13 -18.89
CA GLY A 371 40.41 -16.79 -19.15
C GLY A 371 39.91 -16.17 -17.86
N ARG A 372 40.78 -15.46 -17.14
CA ARG A 372 40.37 -14.59 -16.02
C ARG A 372 40.44 -13.15 -16.49
N GLY A 373 39.37 -12.39 -16.28
CA GLY A 373 39.30 -10.97 -16.60
C GLY A 373 38.88 -10.16 -15.39
N ILE A 374 39.53 -9.03 -15.17
CA ILE A 374 39.10 -8.04 -14.17
C ILE A 374 38.39 -6.94 -14.95
N LEU A 375 37.11 -6.74 -14.70
CA LEU A 375 36.28 -5.79 -15.43
C LEU A 375 35.80 -4.65 -14.54
N SER A 376 35.64 -3.47 -15.11
CA SER A 376 35.03 -2.33 -14.41
C SER A 376 33.52 -2.53 -14.24
N MET A 377 33.04 -2.51 -12.99
CA MET A 377 31.61 -2.55 -12.66
C MET A 377 30.85 -1.36 -13.27
N THR A 378 31.48 -0.19 -13.30
CA THR A 378 30.90 1.02 -13.91
C THR A 378 30.66 0.80 -15.41
N ALA A 379 31.63 0.24 -16.14
CA ALA A 379 31.45 -0.05 -17.56
C ALA A 379 30.39 -1.13 -17.81
N LEU A 380 30.38 -2.20 -17.00
CA LEU A 380 29.37 -3.25 -17.07
C LEU A 380 27.96 -2.71 -16.88
N SER A 381 27.79 -1.68 -16.03
CA SER A 381 26.48 -1.04 -15.82
C SER A 381 25.95 -0.28 -17.05
N HIS A 382 26.83 0.06 -17.99
CA HIS A 382 26.48 0.59 -19.32
C HIS A 382 26.38 -0.50 -20.40
N GLY A 383 26.56 -1.77 -20.03
CA GLY A 383 26.60 -2.90 -20.98
C GLY A 383 27.88 -2.96 -21.81
N VAL A 384 28.99 -2.39 -21.32
CA VAL A 384 30.26 -2.32 -22.05
C VAL A 384 31.36 -3.04 -21.27
N ILE A 385 32.22 -3.74 -22.00
CA ILE A 385 33.33 -4.50 -21.44
C ILE A 385 34.56 -3.60 -21.40
N ARG A 386 35.04 -3.28 -20.20
CA ARG A 386 36.30 -2.57 -19.98
C ARG A 386 37.12 -3.31 -18.94
N VAL A 387 38.36 -3.64 -19.32
CA VAL A 387 39.34 -4.25 -18.42
C VAL A 387 39.80 -3.21 -17.40
N ASP A 388 39.90 -3.61 -16.13
CA ASP A 388 40.35 -2.78 -15.03
C ASP A 388 41.52 -3.45 -14.28
N GLN A 389 42.17 -2.72 -13.36
CA GLN A 389 43.22 -3.24 -12.50
C GLN A 389 42.64 -3.85 -11.22
N GLU A 390 43.31 -4.87 -10.67
CA GLU A 390 42.88 -5.63 -9.48
C GLU A 390 42.80 -4.78 -8.18
N SER A 391 43.35 -3.56 -8.20
CA SER A 391 43.42 -2.65 -7.05
C SER A 391 42.19 -1.75 -6.85
N THR A 392 41.27 -1.68 -7.81
CA THR A 392 40.07 -0.83 -7.71
C THR A 392 38.93 -1.56 -7.00
N VAL A 393 38.28 -0.88 -6.05
CA VAL A 393 37.14 -1.43 -5.26
C VAL A 393 35.89 -1.67 -6.13
N ALA A 394 35.81 -1.05 -7.30
CA ALA A 394 34.73 -1.18 -8.28
C ALA A 394 35.08 -2.12 -9.46
N SER A 395 35.96 -3.11 -9.23
CA SER A 395 36.28 -4.13 -10.21
C SER A 395 35.61 -5.48 -9.89
N LEU A 396 35.20 -6.18 -10.95
CA LEU A 396 34.62 -7.52 -10.89
C LEU A 396 35.59 -8.51 -11.53
N SER A 397 36.01 -9.50 -10.75
CA SER A 397 36.77 -10.64 -11.29
C SER A 397 35.81 -11.65 -11.91
N LEU A 398 35.96 -11.88 -13.21
CA LEU A 398 35.20 -12.88 -13.97
C LEU A 398 36.10 -14.02 -14.43
N GLN A 399 35.55 -15.23 -14.35
CA GLN A 399 36.18 -16.44 -14.87
C GLN A 399 35.36 -16.98 -16.05
N ASP A 400 36.05 -17.47 -17.08
CA ASP A 400 35.41 -18.19 -18.17
C ASP A 400 34.65 -19.45 -17.70
N CYS A 401 33.53 -19.72 -18.36
CA CYS A 401 32.74 -20.95 -18.25
C CYS A 401 33.17 -22.00 -19.28
N GLY A 402 34.38 -21.88 -19.83
CA GLY A 402 34.92 -22.75 -20.86
C GLY A 402 34.35 -22.53 -22.26
N LEU A 403 34.36 -23.61 -23.03
CA LEU A 403 33.95 -23.65 -24.43
C LEU A 403 32.50 -24.13 -24.55
N ILE A 404 31.84 -23.69 -25.62
CA ILE A 404 30.50 -24.15 -25.98
C ILE A 404 30.49 -25.67 -26.20
N LEU A 405 29.33 -26.29 -25.98
CA LEU A 405 29.16 -27.71 -26.26
C LEU A 405 29.44 -28.08 -27.73
N PRO A 406 29.95 -29.29 -28.00
CA PRO A 406 30.17 -29.77 -29.36
C PRO A 406 28.90 -29.68 -30.23
N ASN A 407 29.08 -29.40 -31.52
CA ASN A 407 28.01 -29.26 -32.53
C ASN A 407 26.94 -28.22 -32.15
N SER A 408 27.32 -27.15 -31.48
CA SER A 408 26.45 -26.04 -31.09
C SER A 408 27.07 -24.72 -31.53
N CYS A 409 26.24 -23.74 -31.91
CA CYS A 409 26.67 -22.41 -32.28
C CYS A 409 26.16 -21.41 -31.23
N ALA A 410 26.99 -20.46 -30.80
CA ALA A 410 26.56 -19.37 -29.93
C ALA A 410 26.72 -18.00 -30.59
N ALA A 411 25.82 -17.11 -30.24
CA ALA A 411 25.86 -15.70 -30.61
C ALA A 411 25.56 -14.84 -29.39
N VAL A 412 25.98 -13.57 -29.43
CA VAL A 412 25.67 -12.59 -28.39
C VAL A 412 24.81 -11.50 -29.01
N ALA A 413 23.59 -11.32 -28.50
CA ALA A 413 22.63 -10.35 -29.02
C ALA A 413 22.34 -9.24 -28.01
N LYS A 414 21.92 -8.07 -28.51
CA LYS A 414 21.62 -6.92 -27.65
C LYS A 414 20.38 -7.20 -26.80
N VAL A 415 20.42 -6.77 -25.54
CA VAL A 415 19.33 -7.02 -24.58
C VAL A 415 18.02 -6.30 -24.97
N GLU A 416 18.12 -5.10 -25.55
CA GLU A 416 16.96 -4.28 -25.94
C GLU A 416 16.46 -4.58 -27.37
N ASP A 417 17.34 -5.04 -28.25
CA ASP A 417 17.04 -5.39 -29.65
C ASP A 417 17.68 -6.74 -29.96
N THR A 418 16.99 -7.81 -29.54
CA THR A 418 17.51 -9.19 -29.51
C THR A 418 17.77 -9.78 -30.87
N SER A 419 17.24 -9.15 -31.92
CA SER A 419 17.51 -9.54 -33.29
C SER A 419 18.85 -8.98 -33.79
N LYS A 420 19.54 -8.11 -33.04
CA LYS A 420 20.84 -7.55 -33.42
C LYS A 420 22.00 -8.13 -32.61
N LEU A 421 23.08 -8.43 -33.32
CA LEU A 421 24.33 -8.90 -32.71
C LEU A 421 25.03 -7.79 -31.92
N CYS A 422 25.65 -8.17 -30.81
CA CYS A 422 26.55 -7.29 -30.06
C CYS A 422 27.87 -7.07 -30.80
N LYS A 423 28.49 -5.93 -30.51
CA LYS A 423 29.92 -5.69 -30.79
C LYS A 423 30.78 -6.48 -29.81
N THR A 424 32.07 -6.62 -30.12
CA THR A 424 33.03 -7.41 -29.31
C THR A 424 33.25 -6.84 -27.91
N ASP A 425 32.99 -5.55 -27.71
CA ASP A 425 33.12 -4.82 -26.45
C ASP A 425 31.78 -4.58 -25.74
N GLU A 426 30.70 -5.21 -26.20
CA GLU A 426 29.36 -5.08 -25.62
C GLU A 426 28.94 -6.37 -24.89
N VAL A 427 28.27 -6.20 -23.75
CA VAL A 427 27.60 -7.29 -23.04
C VAL A 427 26.20 -7.49 -23.64
N GLY A 428 25.84 -8.73 -23.93
CA GLY A 428 24.53 -9.08 -24.45
C GLY A 428 23.99 -10.39 -23.88
N GLU A 429 22.82 -10.78 -24.34
CA GLU A 429 22.28 -12.11 -24.07
C GLU A 429 22.98 -13.14 -24.95
N ILE A 430 23.36 -14.28 -24.37
CA ILE A 430 23.91 -15.41 -25.10
C ILE A 430 22.77 -16.22 -25.70
N LEU A 431 22.87 -16.52 -26.98
CA LEU A 431 21.90 -17.31 -27.71
C LEU A 431 22.59 -18.57 -28.25
N ILE A 432 21.90 -19.70 -28.22
CA ILE A 432 22.42 -20.99 -28.68
C ILE A 432 21.57 -21.55 -29.81
N SER A 433 22.22 -21.98 -30.88
CA SER A 433 21.61 -22.82 -31.91
C SER A 433 22.27 -24.19 -31.91
N SER A 434 21.48 -25.22 -31.58
CA SER A 434 21.95 -26.60 -31.50
C SER A 434 20.78 -27.57 -31.60
N THR A 435 21.05 -28.84 -31.87
CA THR A 435 20.06 -29.92 -31.66
C THR A 435 19.98 -30.36 -30.21
N ALA A 436 20.86 -29.87 -29.33
CA ALA A 436 20.97 -30.18 -27.91
C ALA A 436 20.35 -29.10 -26.98
N VAL A 437 19.28 -28.43 -27.43
CA VAL A 437 18.51 -27.43 -26.67
C VAL A 437 17.06 -27.88 -26.49
N ALA A 438 16.33 -27.31 -25.52
CA ALA A 438 14.91 -27.61 -25.37
C ALA A 438 14.08 -27.10 -26.56
N HIS A 439 12.85 -27.59 -26.70
CA HIS A 439 12.05 -27.42 -27.91
C HIS A 439 11.05 -26.25 -27.83
N CYS A 440 10.34 -26.13 -26.71
CA CYS A 440 9.31 -25.10 -26.52
C CYS A 440 8.88 -24.96 -25.05
N TYR A 441 8.10 -23.91 -24.76
CA TYR A 441 7.27 -23.87 -23.57
C TYR A 441 5.92 -24.56 -23.82
N TRP A 442 5.53 -25.46 -22.92
CA TRP A 442 4.29 -26.21 -23.04
C TRP A 442 3.07 -25.28 -22.99
N GLY A 443 2.22 -25.33 -24.02
CA GLY A 443 0.98 -24.54 -24.08
C GLY A 443 1.16 -23.03 -24.30
N LEU A 444 2.40 -22.54 -24.46
CA LEU A 444 2.71 -21.10 -24.56
C LEU A 444 3.38 -20.77 -25.90
N GLN A 445 2.60 -20.80 -26.98
CA GLN A 445 3.12 -20.64 -28.35
C GLN A 445 3.80 -19.27 -28.58
N GLY A 446 3.19 -18.17 -28.13
CA GLY A 446 3.76 -16.83 -28.32
C GLY A 446 5.12 -16.65 -27.61
N MET A 447 5.24 -17.15 -26.37
CA MET A 447 6.52 -17.16 -25.67
C MET A 447 7.53 -18.10 -26.34
N THR A 448 7.08 -19.27 -26.80
CA THR A 448 7.91 -20.23 -27.52
C THR A 448 8.55 -19.60 -28.75
N ASP A 449 7.77 -18.87 -29.56
CA ASP A 449 8.28 -18.21 -30.75
C ASP A 449 9.33 -17.14 -30.40
N SER A 450 9.12 -16.36 -29.34
CA SER A 450 10.06 -15.32 -28.89
C SER A 450 11.35 -15.81 -28.23
N VAL A 451 11.38 -17.07 -27.75
CA VAL A 451 12.51 -17.62 -26.98
C VAL A 451 13.25 -18.70 -27.76
N PHE A 452 12.55 -19.59 -28.46
CA PHE A 452 13.16 -20.75 -29.14
C PHE A 452 13.36 -20.57 -30.63
N ARG A 453 12.78 -19.51 -31.24
CA ARG A 453 12.78 -19.30 -32.70
C ARG A 453 13.32 -17.92 -33.11
N GLU A 454 14.21 -17.35 -32.29
CA GLU A 454 14.83 -16.05 -32.59
C GLU A 454 15.72 -16.15 -33.84
N ARG A 455 15.65 -15.12 -34.69
CA ARG A 455 16.49 -15.01 -35.88
C ARG A 455 17.32 -13.74 -35.79
N LEU A 456 18.63 -13.90 -35.97
CA LEU A 456 19.58 -12.80 -35.85
C LEU A 456 19.73 -12.07 -37.19
N THR A 457 19.95 -10.76 -37.13
CA THR A 457 20.17 -9.86 -38.26
C THR A 457 21.54 -9.20 -38.14
N GLN A 458 22.20 -9.02 -39.28
CA GLN A 458 23.43 -8.24 -39.38
C GLN A 458 23.13 -6.73 -39.51
N ASP A 459 24.13 -5.90 -39.27
CA ASP A 459 24.07 -4.46 -39.56
C ASP A 459 23.73 -4.25 -41.05
N GLY A 460 22.54 -3.71 -41.32
CA GLY A 460 21.96 -3.58 -42.66
C GLY A 460 20.67 -4.39 -42.91
N GLY A 461 20.23 -5.20 -41.94
CA GLY A 461 18.90 -5.86 -41.96
C GLY A 461 18.85 -7.23 -42.65
N ALA A 462 19.98 -7.74 -43.15
CA ALA A 462 20.05 -9.11 -43.69
C ALA A 462 20.07 -10.14 -42.55
N VAL A 463 19.29 -11.23 -42.68
CA VAL A 463 19.22 -12.31 -41.70
C VAL A 463 20.51 -13.15 -41.75
N TYR A 464 21.11 -13.40 -40.58
CA TYR A 464 22.32 -14.21 -40.44
C TYR A 464 21.97 -15.70 -40.57
N GLU A 465 22.21 -16.27 -41.76
CA GLU A 465 21.93 -17.68 -42.11
C GLU A 465 20.48 -18.10 -41.81
N ASN A 466 19.93 -19.15 -42.42
CA ASN A 466 18.53 -19.54 -42.16
C ASN A 466 18.38 -20.34 -40.84
N GLN A 467 19.15 -19.96 -39.82
CA GLN A 467 19.32 -20.68 -38.55
C GLN A 467 18.51 -20.00 -37.43
N THR A 468 17.90 -20.80 -36.57
CA THR A 468 17.14 -20.32 -35.40
C THR A 468 17.95 -20.47 -34.13
N PHE A 469 17.84 -19.50 -33.24
CA PHE A 469 18.53 -19.46 -31.96
C PHE A 469 17.54 -19.54 -30.79
N VAL A 470 18.01 -20.18 -29.71
CA VAL A 470 17.34 -20.23 -28.40
C VAL A 470 17.99 -19.23 -27.47
N ARG A 471 17.16 -18.40 -26.85
CA ARG A 471 17.56 -17.43 -25.83
C ARG A 471 17.86 -18.14 -24.52
N THR A 472 19.06 -17.93 -23.99
CA THR A 472 19.52 -18.62 -22.76
C THR A 472 19.10 -17.89 -21.49
N GLY A 473 18.75 -16.60 -21.56
CA GLY A 473 18.62 -15.74 -20.38
C GLY A 473 19.94 -15.40 -19.68
N LEU A 474 21.09 -15.90 -20.16
CA LEU A 474 22.41 -15.59 -19.60
C LEU A 474 23.00 -14.35 -20.29
N LEU A 475 23.50 -13.41 -19.49
CA LEU A 475 24.14 -12.18 -19.95
C LEU A 475 25.65 -12.33 -19.87
N GLY A 476 26.32 -12.02 -20.98
CA GLY A 476 27.75 -12.26 -21.09
C GLY A 476 28.34 -11.83 -22.43
N PHE A 477 29.53 -12.34 -22.69
CA PHE A 477 30.29 -12.08 -23.92
C PHE A 477 31.23 -13.23 -24.24
N ILE A 478 31.74 -13.23 -25.46
CA ILE A 478 32.73 -14.19 -25.94
C ILE A 478 34.10 -13.53 -25.87
N GLY A 479 34.99 -14.09 -25.04
CA GLY A 479 36.35 -13.61 -24.89
C GLY A 479 37.35 -14.28 -25.84
N PRO A 480 38.66 -13.96 -25.70
CA PRO A 480 39.73 -14.59 -26.47
C PRO A 480 39.71 -16.12 -26.36
N GLY A 481 40.03 -16.82 -27.45
CA GLY A 481 40.00 -18.29 -27.48
C GLY A 481 38.60 -18.91 -27.52
N SER A 482 37.57 -18.13 -27.87
CA SER A 482 36.16 -18.55 -27.91
C SER A 482 35.61 -18.98 -26.54
N LEU A 483 36.21 -18.45 -25.47
CA LEU A 483 35.79 -18.69 -24.10
C LEU A 483 34.53 -17.89 -23.77
N VAL A 484 33.56 -18.53 -23.13
CA VAL A 484 32.30 -17.90 -22.73
C VAL A 484 32.43 -17.27 -21.35
N PHE A 485 32.17 -15.97 -21.25
CA PHE A 485 32.12 -15.24 -19.98
C PHE A 485 30.68 -14.86 -19.66
N ILE A 486 30.23 -15.20 -18.45
CA ILE A 486 28.91 -14.82 -17.93
C ILE A 486 29.11 -13.77 -16.85
N CYS A 487 28.34 -12.67 -16.93
CA CYS A 487 28.35 -11.59 -15.94
C CYS A 487 27.00 -11.42 -15.24
N GLY A 488 25.95 -12.13 -15.69
CA GLY A 488 24.67 -12.14 -15.00
C GLY A 488 23.58 -12.92 -15.73
N THR A 489 22.35 -12.73 -15.28
CA THR A 489 21.14 -13.29 -15.90
C THR A 489 20.15 -12.18 -16.20
N ARG A 490 19.28 -12.41 -17.19
CA ARG A 490 18.23 -11.47 -17.57
C ARG A 490 17.23 -11.23 -16.43
N ASP A 491 16.90 -12.31 -15.72
CA ASP A 491 15.98 -12.33 -14.58
C ASP A 491 16.57 -11.66 -13.31
N GLY A 492 17.89 -11.54 -13.24
CA GLY A 492 18.61 -10.81 -12.18
C GLY A 492 19.01 -9.39 -12.58
N LEU A 493 18.65 -8.93 -13.79
CA LEU A 493 19.02 -7.61 -14.29
C LEU A 493 17.98 -6.57 -13.87
N MET A 494 18.41 -5.57 -13.10
CA MET A 494 17.60 -4.40 -12.73
C MET A 494 18.06 -3.19 -13.52
N GLN A 495 17.13 -2.31 -13.90
CA GLN A 495 17.46 -1.08 -14.63
C GLN A 495 17.08 0.14 -13.81
N VAL A 496 18.07 0.79 -13.20
CA VAL A 496 17.89 1.93 -12.30
C VAL A 496 18.56 3.15 -12.89
N SER A 497 17.81 4.23 -13.11
CA SER A 497 18.34 5.50 -13.63
C SER A 497 19.15 5.33 -14.93
N GLY A 498 18.66 4.44 -15.80
CA GLY A 498 19.27 4.15 -17.10
C GLY A 498 20.51 3.23 -17.05
N ARG A 499 20.94 2.79 -15.86
CA ARG A 499 22.05 1.85 -15.67
C ARG A 499 21.55 0.46 -15.33
N ARG A 500 22.31 -0.55 -15.73
CA ARG A 500 21.99 -1.97 -15.52
C ARG A 500 22.77 -2.50 -14.32
N HIS A 501 22.08 -3.12 -13.38
CA HIS A 501 22.68 -3.69 -12.17
C HIS A 501 22.22 -5.13 -12.00
N ASN A 502 23.16 -6.04 -11.74
CA ASN A 502 22.84 -7.43 -11.45
C ASN A 502 22.57 -7.59 -9.94
N THR A 503 21.51 -8.33 -9.60
CA THR A 503 21.16 -8.68 -8.22
C THR A 503 22.30 -9.37 -7.48
N ASP A 504 23.04 -10.27 -8.16
CA ASP A 504 24.12 -11.03 -7.52
C ASP A 504 25.29 -10.14 -7.11
N ASP A 505 25.60 -9.11 -7.88
CA ASP A 505 26.68 -8.16 -7.58
C ASP A 505 26.35 -7.30 -6.36
N LEU A 506 25.07 -6.92 -6.22
CA LEU A 506 24.57 -6.23 -5.03
C LEU A 506 24.59 -7.14 -3.80
N ILE A 507 24.14 -8.40 -3.93
CA ILE A 507 24.19 -9.38 -2.84
C ILE A 507 25.62 -9.56 -2.34
N ALA A 508 26.59 -9.68 -3.25
CA ALA A 508 27.99 -9.85 -2.89
C ALA A 508 28.56 -8.60 -2.18
N THR A 509 28.17 -7.42 -2.65
CA THR A 509 28.57 -6.15 -2.00
C THR A 509 28.01 -6.07 -0.58
N ILE A 510 26.73 -6.38 -0.39
CA ILE A 510 26.11 -6.42 0.94
C ILE A 510 26.80 -7.46 1.84
N LEU A 511 27.14 -8.64 1.32
CA LEU A 511 27.84 -9.69 2.06
C LEU A 511 29.28 -9.31 2.45
N SER A 512 29.91 -8.39 1.72
CA SER A 512 31.27 -7.91 2.03
C SER A 512 31.32 -6.96 3.24
N VAL A 513 30.17 -6.37 3.61
CA VAL A 513 30.06 -5.48 4.77
C VAL A 513 29.94 -6.30 6.05
N GLU A 514 31.00 -6.30 6.86
CA GLU A 514 31.15 -7.14 8.07
C GLU A 514 30.82 -8.62 7.80
N PRO A 515 31.63 -9.28 6.96
CA PRO A 515 31.29 -10.56 6.37
C PRO A 515 31.00 -11.60 7.44
N MET A 516 29.84 -12.25 7.32
CA MET A 516 29.37 -13.32 8.22
C MET A 516 29.17 -12.93 9.69
N LYS A 517 29.27 -11.64 10.06
CA LYS A 517 28.97 -11.20 11.43
C LYS A 517 27.47 -10.93 11.62
N PHE A 518 26.84 -10.24 10.67
CA PHE A 518 25.47 -9.75 10.83
C PHE A 518 24.41 -10.58 10.07
N VAL A 519 24.70 -10.99 8.83
CA VAL A 519 23.78 -11.74 7.95
C VAL A 519 24.35 -13.09 7.54
N TYR A 520 23.47 -14.03 7.17
CA TYR A 520 23.89 -15.34 6.64
C TYR A 520 24.11 -15.30 5.12
N ARG A 521 25.18 -15.96 4.64
CA ARG A 521 25.39 -16.18 3.20
C ARG A 521 24.20 -16.93 2.60
N GLY A 522 23.65 -16.42 1.50
CA GLY A 522 22.48 -16.99 0.83
C GLY A 522 21.14 -16.69 1.52
N ARG A 523 21.09 -15.74 2.47
CA ARG A 523 19.84 -15.28 3.11
C ARG A 523 19.56 -13.79 2.89
N ILE A 524 19.81 -13.35 1.65
CA ILE A 524 19.58 -11.99 1.19
C ILE A 524 18.71 -12.07 -0.06
N ALA A 525 17.69 -11.24 -0.13
CA ALA A 525 16.85 -11.02 -1.30
C ALA A 525 17.08 -9.60 -1.82
N VAL A 526 17.39 -9.47 -3.10
CA VAL A 526 17.52 -8.18 -3.78
C VAL A 526 16.62 -8.20 -4.99
N PHE A 527 15.75 -7.20 -5.11
CA PHE A 527 14.84 -7.03 -6.24
C PHE A 527 14.56 -5.54 -6.47
N SER A 528 13.99 -5.20 -7.62
CA SER A 528 13.53 -3.84 -7.90
C SER A 528 12.00 -3.72 -7.83
N ILE A 529 11.51 -2.53 -7.46
CA ILE A 529 10.11 -2.13 -7.62
C ILE A 529 10.03 -0.90 -8.52
N LYS A 530 8.92 -0.73 -9.23
CA LYS A 530 8.69 0.49 -10.01
C LYS A 530 8.14 1.56 -9.08
N VAL A 531 8.84 2.70 -9.02
CA VAL A 531 8.39 3.88 -8.28
C VAL A 531 8.38 5.05 -9.26
N LEU A 532 7.21 5.67 -9.45
CA LEU A 532 6.99 6.67 -10.49
C LEU A 532 7.28 6.12 -11.91
N ARG A 533 8.44 6.46 -12.49
CA ARG A 533 8.84 6.12 -13.86
C ARG A 533 10.13 5.31 -13.96
N ASP A 534 10.70 4.89 -12.84
CA ASP A 534 12.02 4.27 -12.80
C ASP A 534 12.03 3.14 -11.75
N GLU A 535 12.98 2.21 -11.85
CA GLU A 535 13.07 1.11 -10.89
C GLU A 535 13.88 1.50 -9.65
N ARG A 536 13.54 0.91 -8.51
CA ARG A 536 14.14 1.21 -7.21
C ARG A 536 14.49 -0.08 -6.49
N ILE A 537 15.72 -0.16 -5.97
CA ILE A 537 16.27 -1.38 -5.36
C ILE A 537 15.73 -1.55 -3.95
N CYS A 538 15.19 -2.74 -3.67
CA CYS A 538 14.79 -3.19 -2.35
C CYS A 538 15.68 -4.36 -1.92
N VAL A 539 16.14 -4.32 -0.67
CA VAL A 539 17.02 -5.33 -0.08
C VAL A 539 16.38 -5.86 1.20
N PHE A 540 16.28 -7.19 1.30
CA PHE A 540 15.84 -7.89 2.50
C PHE A 540 16.92 -8.88 2.94
N ALA A 541 17.28 -8.87 4.22
CA ALA A 541 18.27 -9.82 4.75
C ALA A 541 17.82 -10.44 6.08
N GLU A 542 18.07 -11.75 6.26
CA GLU A 542 17.92 -12.38 7.57
C GLU A 542 19.09 -12.01 8.48
N GLN A 543 18.79 -11.31 9.57
CA GLN A 543 19.76 -11.02 10.62
C GLN A 543 20.07 -12.26 11.46
N ARG A 544 21.26 -12.32 12.05
CA ARG A 544 21.61 -13.38 13.00
C ARG A 544 20.88 -13.19 14.34
N PRO A 545 20.59 -14.28 15.09
CA PRO A 545 19.90 -14.19 16.38
C PRO A 545 20.66 -13.37 17.44
N GLU A 546 21.98 -13.23 17.28
CA GLU A 546 22.88 -12.56 18.22
C GLU A 546 22.93 -11.03 18.04
N CYS A 547 22.26 -10.50 17.01
CA CYS A 547 22.31 -9.08 16.66
C CYS A 547 21.17 -8.29 17.32
N THR A 548 21.50 -7.12 17.88
CA THR A 548 20.53 -6.19 18.48
C THR A 548 20.10 -5.11 17.48
N GLU A 549 19.05 -4.33 17.81
CA GLU A 549 18.63 -3.16 17.01
C GLU A 549 19.72 -2.08 16.96
N GLU A 550 20.51 -1.91 18.04
CA GLU A 550 21.62 -0.95 18.07
C GLU A 550 22.73 -1.31 17.07
N ASP A 551 22.95 -2.61 16.80
CA ASP A 551 23.89 -3.09 15.79
C ASP A 551 23.34 -2.97 14.36
N ALA A 552 22.01 -2.97 14.20
CA ALA A 552 21.33 -3.03 12.91
C ALA A 552 21.51 -1.76 12.07
N PHE A 553 21.21 -0.58 12.63
CA PHE A 553 21.30 0.69 11.90
C PHE A 553 22.73 1.04 11.43
N PRO A 554 23.79 0.84 12.24
CA PRO A 554 25.18 1.00 11.79
C PRO A 554 25.53 0.06 10.63
N TRP A 555 25.09 -1.21 10.68
CA TRP A 555 25.31 -2.15 9.59
C TRP A 555 24.57 -1.72 8.31
N MET A 556 23.28 -1.36 8.44
CA MET A 556 22.46 -0.85 7.34
C MET A 556 23.08 0.37 6.67
N SER A 557 23.58 1.33 7.46
CA SER A 557 24.26 2.54 6.95
C SER A 557 25.53 2.22 6.17
N LYS A 558 26.35 1.27 6.67
CA LYS A 558 27.55 0.81 5.95
C LYS A 558 27.18 0.10 4.63
N VAL A 559 26.07 -0.64 4.60
CA VAL A 559 25.55 -1.26 3.38
C VAL A 559 25.13 -0.22 2.35
N LEU A 560 24.39 0.82 2.77
CA LEU A 560 24.02 1.93 1.89
C LEU A 560 25.26 2.60 1.28
N GLN A 561 26.26 2.90 2.12
CA GLN A 561 27.51 3.51 1.67
C GLN A 561 28.29 2.60 0.72
N ALA A 562 28.40 1.30 1.00
CA ALA A 562 29.12 0.36 0.14
C ALA A 562 28.46 0.23 -1.24
N VAL A 563 27.13 0.16 -1.28
CA VAL A 563 26.39 0.06 -2.55
C VAL A 563 26.52 1.36 -3.36
N ASP A 564 26.41 2.53 -2.72
CA ASP A 564 26.61 3.81 -3.41
C ASP A 564 28.05 3.98 -3.92
N CYS A 565 29.06 3.63 -3.12
CA CYS A 565 30.46 3.74 -3.53
C CYS A 565 30.85 2.82 -4.70
N ILE A 566 30.33 1.59 -4.75
CA ILE A 566 30.74 0.57 -5.75
C ILE A 566 29.84 0.60 -6.98
N HIS A 567 28.52 0.72 -6.78
CA HIS A 567 27.53 0.64 -7.86
C HIS A 567 27.06 2.01 -8.31
N HIS A 568 27.29 3.08 -7.53
CA HIS A 568 26.79 4.44 -7.79
C HIS A 568 25.27 4.47 -7.98
N VAL A 569 24.57 3.75 -7.10
CA VAL A 569 23.12 3.66 -7.03
C VAL A 569 22.68 3.58 -5.57
N GLY A 570 21.57 4.24 -5.24
CA GLY A 570 21.00 4.17 -3.89
C GLY A 570 20.03 2.99 -3.72
N ILE A 571 19.98 2.44 -2.50
CA ILE A 571 18.96 1.46 -2.09
C ILE A 571 17.72 2.23 -1.63
N TYR A 572 16.55 1.91 -2.18
CA TYR A 572 15.29 2.57 -1.82
C TYR A 572 14.71 2.07 -0.51
N CYS A 573 14.81 0.76 -0.26
CA CYS A 573 14.36 0.13 0.98
C CYS A 573 15.36 -0.94 1.39
N LEU A 574 15.87 -0.87 2.62
CA LEU A 574 16.66 -1.91 3.25
C LEU A 574 15.91 -2.41 4.49
N ALA A 575 15.60 -3.69 4.55
CA ALA A 575 14.84 -4.28 5.65
C ALA A 575 15.53 -5.54 6.19
N LEU A 576 15.49 -5.69 7.51
CA LEU A 576 16.00 -6.85 8.22
C LEU A 576 14.85 -7.67 8.77
N VAL A 577 14.93 -8.99 8.66
CA VAL A 577 13.93 -9.93 9.18
C VAL A 577 14.57 -10.94 10.13
N ASN A 578 13.78 -11.53 11.01
CA ASN A 578 14.28 -12.53 11.94
C ASN A 578 14.70 -13.83 11.23
N PRO A 579 15.56 -14.64 11.86
CA PRO A 579 16.00 -15.93 11.31
C PRO A 579 14.84 -16.81 10.84
N ASN A 580 14.94 -17.34 9.63
CA ASN A 580 13.94 -18.21 8.98
C ASN A 580 12.60 -17.56 8.62
N GLN A 581 12.53 -16.22 8.57
CA GLN A 581 11.33 -15.53 8.07
C GLN A 581 11.34 -15.29 6.56
N LEU A 582 12.50 -15.27 5.88
CA LEU A 582 12.50 -15.15 4.43
C LEU A 582 11.92 -16.44 3.80
N PRO A 583 10.93 -16.32 2.90
CA PRO A 583 10.45 -17.41 2.05
C PRO A 583 11.61 -18.17 1.37
N LYS A 584 11.62 -19.49 1.50
CA LYS A 584 12.69 -20.37 0.98
C LYS A 584 12.15 -21.42 0.01
N THR A 585 12.94 -21.73 -1.01
CA THR A 585 12.73 -22.89 -1.87
C THR A 585 13.06 -24.19 -1.13
N PRO A 586 12.58 -25.36 -1.57
CA PRO A 586 12.83 -26.65 -0.88
C PRO A 586 14.32 -27.04 -0.73
N LEU A 587 15.20 -26.51 -1.59
CA LEU A 587 16.66 -26.69 -1.51
C LEU A 587 17.38 -25.56 -0.74
N GLY A 588 16.61 -24.71 -0.05
CA GLY A 588 17.08 -23.63 0.83
C GLY A 588 17.53 -22.35 0.14
N GLY A 589 17.17 -22.12 -1.14
CA GLY A 589 17.35 -20.82 -1.80
C GLY A 589 16.25 -19.83 -1.40
N ILE A 590 16.39 -18.55 -1.71
CA ILE A 590 15.37 -17.53 -1.41
C ILE A 590 14.30 -17.48 -2.51
N HIS A 591 13.02 -17.43 -2.12
CA HIS A 591 11.90 -17.33 -3.06
C HIS A 591 11.56 -15.86 -3.36
N LEU A 592 12.30 -15.24 -4.29
CA LEU A 592 12.31 -13.80 -4.51
C LEU A 592 10.93 -13.16 -4.79
N SER A 593 10.13 -13.77 -5.67
CA SER A 593 8.80 -13.26 -6.03
C SER A 593 7.83 -13.21 -4.83
N GLU A 594 7.96 -14.16 -3.90
CA GLU A 594 7.14 -14.22 -2.70
C GLU A 594 7.58 -13.15 -1.68
N VAL A 595 8.89 -12.89 -1.56
CA VAL A 595 9.41 -11.76 -0.77
C VAL A 595 8.86 -10.43 -1.31
N ARG A 596 8.95 -10.23 -2.62
CA ARG A 596 8.45 -9.04 -3.30
C ARG A 596 6.95 -8.84 -3.09
N ARG A 597 6.16 -9.91 -3.24
CA ARG A 597 4.70 -9.89 -3.03
C ARG A 597 4.34 -9.51 -1.60
N LYS A 598 4.92 -10.19 -0.60
CA LYS A 598 4.70 -9.90 0.82
C LYS A 598 5.11 -8.48 1.19
N PHE A 599 6.16 -7.93 0.57
CA PHE A 599 6.57 -6.54 0.79
C PHE A 599 5.51 -5.55 0.28
N LEU A 600 5.01 -5.75 -0.95
CA LEU A 600 3.98 -4.89 -1.54
C LEU A 600 2.64 -4.99 -0.80
N GLU A 601 2.35 -6.11 -0.15
CA GLU A 601 1.14 -6.33 0.65
C GLU A 601 1.28 -5.87 2.12
N GLY A 602 2.48 -5.55 2.60
CA GLY A 602 2.74 -5.25 4.01
C GLY A 602 2.55 -6.46 4.93
N SER A 603 3.20 -7.58 4.60
CA SER A 603 3.15 -8.81 5.38
C SER A 603 4.52 -9.50 5.53
N MET A 604 5.62 -8.74 5.41
CA MET A 604 6.98 -9.28 5.56
C MET A 604 7.40 -9.37 7.02
N ARG A 605 6.80 -8.56 7.90
CA ARG A 605 7.12 -8.44 9.32
C ARG A 605 8.62 -8.22 9.58
N PRO A 606 9.21 -7.16 9.00
CA PRO A 606 10.61 -6.83 9.26
C PRO A 606 10.81 -6.43 10.72
N THR A 607 11.99 -6.72 11.26
CA THR A 607 12.44 -6.26 12.57
C THR A 607 12.97 -4.83 12.50
N ASN A 608 13.59 -4.46 11.37
CA ASN A 608 14.08 -3.10 11.12
C ASN A 608 13.82 -2.72 9.66
N VAL A 609 13.43 -1.47 9.40
CA VAL A 609 13.19 -0.94 8.05
C VAL A 609 13.86 0.42 7.92
N LEU A 610 14.59 0.60 6.83
CA LEU A 610 15.17 1.87 6.43
C LEU A 610 14.74 2.20 5.01
N MET A 611 13.90 3.22 4.87
CA MET A 611 13.50 3.78 3.58
C MET A 611 14.42 4.94 3.23
N CYS A 612 14.94 4.98 2.01
CA CYS A 612 15.80 6.07 1.53
C CYS A 612 15.24 6.77 0.27
N PRO A 613 14.00 7.30 0.32
CA PRO A 613 13.40 7.95 -0.83
C PRO A 613 14.10 9.27 -1.21
N GLN A 614 14.76 9.98 -0.28
CA GLN A 614 15.35 11.28 -0.60
C GLN A 614 16.58 11.15 -1.50
N SER A 615 17.42 10.14 -1.24
CA SER A 615 18.64 9.89 -2.03
C SER A 615 18.37 9.21 -3.38
N THR A 616 17.22 8.53 -3.53
CA THR A 616 16.93 7.71 -4.70
C THR A 616 15.89 8.32 -5.65
N VAL A 617 15.04 9.25 -5.20
CA VAL A 617 13.95 9.80 -6.00
C VAL A 617 14.30 11.20 -6.50
N ASN A 618 15.04 11.25 -7.61
CA ASN A 618 15.49 12.50 -8.23
C ASN A 618 14.50 13.06 -9.27
N ASN A 619 13.51 12.26 -9.69
CA ASN A 619 12.59 12.57 -10.79
C ASN A 619 11.28 13.25 -10.34
N LEU A 620 11.30 13.92 -9.20
CA LEU A 620 10.14 14.68 -8.73
C LEU A 620 9.89 15.90 -9.63
N PRO A 621 8.62 16.34 -9.78
CA PRO A 621 8.29 17.55 -10.53
C PRO A 621 9.18 18.72 -10.08
N LYS A 622 9.84 19.39 -11.04
CA LYS A 622 10.73 20.51 -10.73
C LYS A 622 9.99 21.55 -9.92
N GLU A 623 10.66 22.09 -8.91
CA GLU A 623 10.15 23.24 -8.16
C GLU A 623 9.86 24.35 -9.15
N ARG A 624 8.61 24.81 -9.17
CA ARG A 624 8.27 25.95 -9.98
C ARG A 624 8.84 27.17 -9.26
N GLN A 625 9.77 27.89 -9.89
CA GLN A 625 10.10 29.24 -9.44
C GLN A 625 8.77 30.01 -9.43
N LEU A 626 8.43 30.62 -8.29
CA LEU A 626 7.28 31.51 -8.18
C LEU A 626 7.54 32.70 -9.13
N THR A 627 7.17 32.58 -10.41
CA THR A 627 7.32 33.62 -11.45
C THR A 627 6.34 34.78 -11.26
N HIS A 628 5.98 35.12 -10.02
CA HIS A 628 4.93 36.09 -9.71
C HIS A 628 5.40 37.27 -8.84
N ALA A 629 6.70 37.59 -8.84
CA ALA A 629 7.16 38.84 -8.23
C ALA A 629 6.85 40.09 -9.10
N ASP A 630 6.80 39.95 -10.43
CA ASP A 630 6.71 41.12 -11.34
C ASP A 630 5.30 41.40 -11.91
N VAL A 631 4.34 40.46 -11.79
CA VAL A 631 2.99 40.61 -12.35
C VAL A 631 1.99 40.97 -11.25
N GLY A 632 1.60 42.25 -11.19
CA GLY A 632 0.64 42.74 -10.21
C GLY A 632 -0.79 42.17 -10.40
N PRO A 633 -1.64 42.19 -9.35
CA PRO A 633 -3.00 41.65 -9.39
C PRO A 633 -3.88 42.26 -10.50
N ALA A 634 -3.59 43.49 -10.94
CA ALA A 634 -4.32 44.15 -12.03
C ALA A 634 -4.05 43.47 -13.38
N SER A 635 -2.80 43.10 -13.64
CA SER A 635 -2.41 42.38 -14.85
C SER A 635 -3.01 40.99 -14.90
N ILE A 636 -3.15 40.32 -13.75
CA ILE A 636 -3.82 39.01 -13.66
C ILE A 636 -5.31 39.14 -13.96
N MET A 637 -5.99 40.13 -13.35
CA MET A 637 -7.41 40.39 -13.59
C MET A 637 -7.69 40.73 -15.06
N VAL A 638 -6.91 41.64 -15.65
CA VAL A 638 -7.02 41.99 -17.07
C VAL A 638 -6.73 40.79 -17.96
N GLY A 639 -5.70 40.00 -17.65
CA GLY A 639 -5.38 38.77 -18.39
C GLY A 639 -6.54 37.77 -18.39
N ASN A 640 -7.18 37.57 -17.25
CA ASN A 640 -8.37 36.71 -17.13
C ASN A 640 -9.53 37.24 -17.99
N ILE A 641 -9.83 38.54 -17.92
CA ILE A 641 -10.89 39.17 -18.73
C ILE A 641 -10.60 39.03 -20.22
N VAL A 642 -9.36 39.27 -20.66
CA VAL A 642 -8.95 39.15 -22.07
C VAL A 642 -9.04 37.69 -22.56
N GLN A 643 -8.79 36.72 -21.68
CA GLN A 643 -8.99 35.29 -21.96
C GLN A 643 -10.46 34.85 -21.92
N GLY A 644 -11.39 35.75 -21.62
CA GLY A 644 -12.81 35.44 -21.47
C GLY A 644 -13.15 34.67 -20.20
N VAL A 645 -12.26 34.65 -19.20
CA VAL A 645 -12.46 34.01 -17.90
C VAL A 645 -13.31 34.94 -17.03
N ASN A 646 -14.42 34.42 -16.51
CA ASN A 646 -15.28 35.19 -15.61
C ASN A 646 -14.60 35.41 -14.25
N LEU A 647 -14.80 36.59 -13.67
CA LEU A 647 -14.38 36.84 -12.30
C LEU A 647 -15.24 36.03 -11.33
N ALA A 648 -14.60 35.41 -10.35
CA ALA A 648 -15.26 34.54 -9.40
C ALA A 648 -15.97 35.38 -8.33
N ALA A 649 -17.21 35.77 -8.61
CA ALA A 649 -18.12 36.43 -7.68
C ALA A 649 -19.50 35.79 -7.75
N ALA A 650 -20.17 35.70 -6.61
CA ALA A 650 -21.51 35.15 -6.50
C ALA A 650 -22.31 35.87 -5.41
N GLN A 651 -23.62 35.99 -5.60
CA GLN A 651 -24.52 36.60 -4.64
C GLN A 651 -25.78 35.74 -4.48
N GLY A 652 -26.20 35.53 -3.24
CA GLY A 652 -27.49 34.93 -2.92
C GLY A 652 -28.65 35.87 -3.25
N THR A 653 -29.87 35.36 -3.20
CA THR A 653 -31.07 36.18 -3.43
C THR A 653 -31.09 37.38 -2.48
N PRO A 654 -31.54 38.57 -2.91
CA PRO A 654 -31.61 39.72 -2.02
C PRO A 654 -32.55 39.44 -0.85
N LEU A 655 -32.18 39.90 0.35
CA LEU A 655 -33.12 40.00 1.46
C LEU A 655 -34.14 41.09 1.07
N GLY A 656 -35.42 40.71 0.91
CA GLY A 656 -36.48 41.67 0.62
C GLY A 656 -36.59 42.78 1.67
N PRO A 657 -37.24 43.92 1.36
CA PRO A 657 -37.43 45.01 2.32
C PRO A 657 -38.15 44.50 3.58
N ASP A 658 -37.87 45.11 4.74
CA ASP A 658 -38.58 44.79 5.98
C ASP A 658 -40.05 45.20 5.83
N THR A 659 -40.93 44.25 5.49
CA THR A 659 -42.37 44.53 5.28
C THR A 659 -43.13 44.65 6.61
N GLN A 660 -42.44 44.69 7.76
CA GLN A 660 -43.01 44.99 9.06
C GLN A 660 -42.56 46.41 9.47
N GLU A 661 -43.31 47.41 9.01
CA GLU A 661 -43.24 48.78 9.52
C GLU A 661 -43.71 48.80 10.99
N ASP A 662 -42.81 48.47 11.92
CA ASP A 662 -42.79 48.93 13.33
C ASP A 662 -41.56 48.37 14.06
N SER A 663 -40.42 49.09 13.99
CA SER A 663 -39.16 48.90 14.75
C SER A 663 -38.39 47.56 14.60
N PRO A 664 -37.04 47.57 14.60
CA PRO A 664 -36.24 46.35 14.48
C PRO A 664 -36.37 45.48 15.73
N HIS A 665 -37.19 44.44 15.66
CA HIS A 665 -37.31 43.47 16.75
C HIS A 665 -36.06 42.58 16.84
N TYR A 666 -35.21 42.84 17.83
CA TYR A 666 -34.10 41.94 18.17
C TYR A 666 -34.64 40.63 18.75
N ILE A 667 -33.80 39.58 18.78
CA ILE A 667 -34.25 38.23 19.16
C ILE A 667 -34.94 38.14 20.55
N SER A 668 -34.50 38.94 21.52
CA SER A 668 -35.12 39.02 22.85
C SER A 668 -36.53 39.64 22.81
N GLU A 669 -36.74 40.60 21.90
CA GLU A 669 -38.04 41.23 21.67
C GLU A 669 -38.98 40.32 20.89
N ILE A 670 -38.46 39.55 19.93
CA ILE A 670 -39.22 38.51 19.22
C ILE A 670 -39.76 37.48 20.21
N LEU A 671 -38.93 37.01 21.16
CA LEU A 671 -39.39 36.08 22.20
C LEU A 671 -40.52 36.71 23.04
N LYS A 672 -40.34 37.97 23.47
CA LYS A 672 -41.36 38.69 24.24
C LYS A 672 -42.66 38.84 23.45
N TRP A 673 -42.58 39.25 22.18
CA TRP A 673 -43.73 39.40 21.30
C TRP A 673 -44.48 38.07 21.15
N ARG A 674 -43.78 36.96 20.86
CA ARG A 674 -44.37 35.62 20.77
C ARG A 674 -45.00 35.13 22.06
N SER A 675 -44.41 35.48 23.21
CA SER A 675 -44.98 35.13 24.52
C SER A 675 -46.33 35.82 24.78
N LEU A 676 -46.60 36.93 24.08
CA LEU A 676 -47.86 37.67 24.16
C LEU A 676 -48.85 37.26 23.06
N THR A 677 -48.38 37.02 21.83
CA THR A 677 -49.23 36.69 20.68
C THR A 677 -49.56 35.21 20.56
N SER A 678 -48.65 34.32 20.95
CA SER A 678 -48.80 32.86 20.86
C SER A 678 -48.20 32.17 22.11
N PRO A 679 -48.76 32.39 23.32
CA PRO A 679 -48.15 31.98 24.59
C PRO A 679 -47.97 30.46 24.73
N ASP A 680 -48.93 29.68 24.22
CA ASP A 680 -48.97 28.22 24.36
C ASP A 680 -48.26 27.48 23.21
N HIS A 681 -47.75 28.21 22.22
CA HIS A 681 -47.03 27.62 21.10
C HIS A 681 -45.71 26.99 21.58
N ILE A 682 -45.49 25.72 21.23
CA ILE A 682 -44.31 24.95 21.64
C ILE A 682 -43.13 25.31 20.73
N LEU A 683 -42.05 25.82 21.32
CA LEU A 683 -40.82 26.12 20.59
C LEU A 683 -39.80 25.00 20.70
N TYR A 684 -39.69 24.35 21.86
CA TYR A 684 -38.64 23.36 22.11
C TYR A 684 -39.16 22.11 22.81
N THR A 685 -38.67 20.95 22.37
CA THR A 685 -38.80 19.66 23.06
C THR A 685 -37.41 19.04 23.19
N LEU A 686 -37.01 18.68 24.42
CA LEU A 686 -35.76 17.97 24.67
C LEU A 686 -36.04 16.46 24.70
N LEU A 687 -35.21 15.67 24.02
CA LEU A 687 -35.27 14.20 24.03
C LEU A 687 -34.13 13.59 24.86
N ASN A 688 -34.36 12.42 25.44
CA ASN A 688 -33.35 11.60 26.10
C ASN A 688 -33.16 10.23 25.42
N ALA A 689 -32.18 9.43 25.84
CA ALA A 689 -31.84 8.12 25.27
C ALA A 689 -33.00 7.12 25.20
N LYS A 690 -34.04 7.30 26.02
CA LYS A 690 -35.26 6.46 26.01
C LYS A 690 -36.31 6.93 25.01
N ASN A 691 -36.02 7.94 24.19
CA ASN A 691 -36.97 8.62 23.30
C ASN A 691 -38.21 9.15 24.04
N SER A 692 -38.04 9.54 25.30
CA SER A 692 -39.08 10.25 26.06
C SER A 692 -38.86 11.75 25.94
N GLU A 693 -39.93 12.52 26.15
CA GLU A 693 -39.92 13.99 26.13
C GLU A 693 -39.89 14.53 27.56
N PRO A 694 -38.75 14.50 28.27
CA PRO A 694 -38.67 14.90 29.68
C PRO A 694 -39.11 16.35 29.92
N THR A 695 -38.95 17.25 28.95
CA THR A 695 -39.31 18.66 29.11
C THR A 695 -39.60 19.31 27.76
N THR A 696 -40.64 20.15 27.73
CA THR A 696 -41.00 21.02 26.61
C THR A 696 -41.05 22.48 27.08
N LEU A 697 -40.85 23.42 26.15
CA LEU A 697 -41.00 24.86 26.42
C LEU A 697 -41.91 25.52 25.39
N THR A 698 -42.98 26.13 25.90
CA THR A 698 -43.78 27.09 25.14
C THR A 698 -43.14 28.49 25.14
N CYS A 699 -43.60 29.37 24.23
CA CYS A 699 -43.19 30.78 24.19
C CYS A 699 -43.30 31.46 25.58
N SER A 700 -44.43 31.25 26.27
CA SER A 700 -44.66 31.84 27.61
C SER A 700 -43.73 31.25 28.66
N GLN A 701 -43.50 29.93 28.64
CA GLN A 701 -42.64 29.26 29.60
C GLN A 701 -41.17 29.68 29.45
N LEU A 702 -40.67 29.74 28.22
CA LEU A 702 -39.31 30.21 27.93
C LEU A 702 -39.13 31.67 28.37
N HIS A 703 -40.07 32.55 28.02
CA HIS A 703 -40.04 33.96 28.45
C HIS A 703 -39.99 34.10 29.98
N LYS A 704 -40.88 33.40 30.71
CA LYS A 704 -40.94 33.44 32.18
C LYS A 704 -39.68 32.90 32.85
N ARG A 705 -39.07 31.84 32.32
CA ARG A 705 -37.81 31.29 32.85
C ARG A 705 -36.64 32.24 32.60
N ALA A 706 -36.53 32.80 31.40
CA ALA A 706 -35.52 33.82 31.07
C ALA A 706 -35.65 35.07 31.96
N GLU A 707 -36.88 35.53 32.22
CA GLU A 707 -37.15 36.66 33.12
C GLU A 707 -36.65 36.41 34.55
N ARG A 708 -36.88 35.20 35.07
CA ARG A 708 -36.40 34.80 36.40
C ARG A 708 -34.88 34.66 36.47
N ILE A 709 -34.24 34.15 35.41
CA ILE A 709 -32.78 34.10 35.33
C ILE A 709 -32.21 35.53 35.29
N GLY A 710 -32.80 36.44 34.52
CA GLY A 710 -32.43 37.85 34.51
C GLY A 710 -32.54 38.49 35.90
N ALA A 711 -33.63 38.24 36.63
CA ALA A 711 -33.76 38.69 38.01
C ALA A 711 -32.67 38.09 38.92
N HIS A 712 -32.32 36.83 38.72
CA HIS A 712 -31.26 36.15 39.46
C HIS A 712 -29.88 36.76 39.21
N LEU A 713 -29.58 37.11 37.96
CA LEU A 713 -28.33 37.78 37.55
C LEU A 713 -28.17 39.13 38.23
N LEU A 714 -29.24 39.92 38.36
CA LEU A 714 -29.19 41.21 39.04
C LEU A 714 -29.06 41.06 40.57
N GLU A 715 -29.82 40.13 41.18
CA GLU A 715 -29.87 39.98 42.65
C GLU A 715 -28.62 39.30 43.22
N LYS A 716 -28.23 38.14 42.66
CA LYS A 716 -27.08 37.37 43.15
C LYS A 716 -25.79 37.67 42.39
N GLY A 717 -25.90 37.89 41.07
CA GLY A 717 -24.73 38.06 40.21
C GLY A 717 -24.17 39.48 40.14
N ARG A 718 -24.97 40.50 40.51
CA ARG A 718 -24.61 41.93 40.42
C ARG A 718 -24.08 42.33 39.03
N VAL A 719 -24.64 41.73 37.98
CA VAL A 719 -24.22 41.92 36.59
C VAL A 719 -24.70 43.27 36.05
N ASN A 720 -23.82 44.00 35.37
CA ASN A 720 -24.12 45.25 34.68
C ASN A 720 -24.39 45.02 33.18
N THR A 721 -25.03 45.98 32.53
CA THR A 721 -25.17 45.98 31.07
C THR A 721 -23.79 45.98 30.41
N GLY A 722 -23.58 45.08 29.44
CA GLY A 722 -22.31 44.88 28.74
C GLY A 722 -21.38 43.84 29.38
N ASP A 723 -21.64 43.40 30.61
CA ASP A 723 -20.82 42.38 31.27
C ASP A 723 -20.92 41.03 30.56
N HIS A 724 -19.81 40.29 30.52
CA HIS A 724 -19.74 38.98 29.88
C HIS A 724 -20.12 37.88 30.89
N VAL A 725 -21.01 36.99 30.47
CA VAL A 725 -21.55 35.91 31.32
C VAL A 725 -21.21 34.56 30.70
N ALA A 726 -20.38 33.77 31.37
CA ALA A 726 -20.04 32.43 30.92
C ALA A 726 -21.19 31.46 31.18
N LEU A 727 -21.71 30.82 30.14
CA LEU A 727 -22.77 29.83 30.20
C LEU A 727 -22.16 28.44 30.06
N ILE A 728 -22.03 27.72 31.19
CA ILE A 728 -21.50 26.36 31.22
C ILE A 728 -22.66 25.40 31.51
N TYR A 729 -23.29 24.89 30.45
CA TYR A 729 -24.46 24.02 30.55
C TYR A 729 -24.31 22.79 29.65
N PRO A 730 -24.76 21.60 30.07
CA PRO A 730 -25.00 20.50 29.15
C PRO A 730 -26.01 20.91 28.05
N PRO A 731 -26.06 20.23 26.89
CA PRO A 731 -27.02 20.56 25.84
C PRO A 731 -28.45 20.36 26.35
N GLY A 732 -29.21 21.44 26.45
CA GLY A 732 -30.56 21.38 27.04
C GLY A 732 -31.27 22.73 27.08
N LEU A 733 -32.48 22.71 27.63
CA LEU A 733 -33.38 23.87 27.66
C LEU A 733 -32.91 24.97 28.61
N ASP A 734 -32.14 24.62 29.65
CA ASP A 734 -31.61 25.59 30.61
C ASP A 734 -30.57 26.52 29.98
N LEU A 735 -29.75 26.01 29.06
CA LEU A 735 -28.83 26.83 28.24
C LEU A 735 -29.59 27.91 27.46
N ILE A 736 -30.71 27.52 26.83
CA ILE A 736 -31.56 28.43 26.05
C ILE A 736 -32.17 29.49 26.98
N CYS A 737 -32.71 29.06 28.13
CA CYS A 737 -33.28 29.99 29.11
C CYS A 737 -32.23 30.97 29.65
N ALA A 738 -31.01 30.50 29.93
CA ALA A 738 -29.91 31.31 30.44
C ALA A 738 -29.42 32.33 29.41
N PHE A 739 -29.33 31.93 28.12
CA PHE A 739 -29.02 32.83 27.02
C PHE A 739 -29.98 34.02 26.95
N TYR A 740 -31.29 33.78 26.90
CA TYR A 740 -32.28 34.86 26.87
C TYR A 740 -32.32 35.66 28.18
N GLY A 741 -32.04 35.02 29.33
CA GLY A 741 -31.91 35.71 30.61
C GLY A 741 -30.79 36.75 30.63
N CYS A 742 -29.64 36.44 30.01
CA CYS A 742 -28.54 37.38 29.83
C CYS A 742 -28.96 38.57 28.95
N LEU A 743 -29.63 38.30 27.82
CA LEU A 743 -30.10 39.36 26.92
C LEU A 743 -31.11 40.29 27.60
N TYR A 744 -31.97 39.79 28.49
CA TYR A 744 -32.96 40.61 29.20
C TYR A 744 -32.35 41.61 30.19
N VAL A 745 -31.12 41.39 30.65
CA VAL A 745 -30.39 42.34 31.51
C VAL A 745 -29.32 43.14 30.75
N GLY A 746 -29.19 42.88 29.43
CA GLY A 746 -28.18 43.51 28.57
C GLY A 746 -26.77 42.96 28.78
N ALA A 747 -26.63 41.75 29.33
CA ALA A 747 -25.35 41.06 29.45
C ALA A 747 -25.01 40.30 28.15
N VAL A 748 -23.72 40.06 27.90
CA VAL A 748 -23.22 39.35 26.73
C VAL A 748 -22.93 37.89 27.10
N PRO A 749 -23.79 36.94 26.69
CA PRO A 749 -23.56 35.52 26.95
C PRO A 749 -22.37 34.97 26.16
N VAL A 750 -21.61 34.09 26.81
CA VAL A 750 -20.47 33.34 26.25
C VAL A 750 -20.73 31.86 26.48
N THR A 751 -21.06 31.11 25.43
CA THR A 751 -21.39 29.68 25.56
C THR A 751 -20.14 28.82 25.62
N ILE A 752 -20.05 27.97 26.63
CA ILE A 752 -18.88 27.13 26.89
C ILE A 752 -19.35 25.69 27.10
N ARG A 753 -18.71 24.75 26.40
CA ARG A 753 -18.96 23.32 26.62
C ARG A 753 -18.54 22.94 28.06
N PRO A 754 -19.39 22.23 28.83
CA PRO A 754 -19.01 21.75 30.15
C PRO A 754 -17.87 20.72 30.05
N PRO A 755 -16.94 20.71 31.02
CA PRO A 755 -15.91 19.68 31.12
C PRO A 755 -16.54 18.28 31.21
N HIS A 756 -15.90 17.29 30.57
CA HIS A 756 -16.41 15.93 30.55
C HIS A 756 -15.86 15.13 31.74
N PRO A 757 -16.69 14.45 32.56
CA PRO A 757 -16.23 13.74 33.76
C PRO A 757 -15.13 12.70 33.50
N HIS A 758 -15.25 11.93 32.41
CA HIS A 758 -14.29 10.87 32.07
C HIS A 758 -12.98 11.38 31.44
N ASN A 759 -12.90 12.66 31.07
CA ASN A 759 -11.72 13.23 30.41
C ASN A 759 -11.48 14.66 30.93
N LEU A 760 -11.53 14.80 32.25
CA LEU A 760 -11.49 16.09 32.92
C LEU A 760 -10.14 16.80 32.71
N HIS A 761 -9.04 16.03 32.71
CA HIS A 761 -7.67 16.51 32.51
C HIS A 761 -7.47 17.32 31.22
N SER A 762 -8.13 16.93 30.13
CA SER A 762 -8.01 17.64 28.84
C SER A 762 -9.10 18.69 28.61
N THR A 763 -10.31 18.48 29.15
CA THR A 763 -11.48 19.31 28.84
C THR A 763 -11.63 20.51 29.78
N LEU A 764 -11.29 20.36 31.07
CA LEU A 764 -11.40 21.44 32.06
C LEU A 764 -10.49 22.64 31.77
N PRO A 765 -9.21 22.47 31.38
CA PRO A 765 -8.35 23.60 31.04
C PRO A 765 -8.90 24.44 29.88
N THR A 766 -9.53 23.79 28.89
CA THR A 766 -10.15 24.48 27.75
C THR A 766 -11.32 25.35 28.21
N ALA A 767 -12.21 24.82 29.07
CA ALA A 767 -13.33 25.59 29.60
C ALA A 767 -12.86 26.79 30.44
N LYS A 768 -11.86 26.59 31.31
CA LYS A 768 -11.26 27.68 32.10
C LYS A 768 -10.63 28.75 31.22
N MET A 769 -9.88 28.33 30.19
CA MET A 769 -9.26 29.25 29.23
C MET A 769 -10.31 30.11 28.51
N VAL A 770 -11.47 29.57 28.13
CA VAL A 770 -12.56 30.36 27.54
C VAL A 770 -13.12 31.38 28.53
N VAL A 771 -13.34 31.01 29.79
CA VAL A 771 -13.79 31.95 30.83
C VAL A 771 -12.81 33.11 31.00
N ASP A 772 -11.51 32.81 31.04
CA ASP A 772 -10.46 33.81 31.22
C ASP A 772 -10.31 34.71 29.99
N VAL A 773 -10.28 34.11 28.79
CA VAL A 773 -10.11 34.86 27.54
C VAL A 773 -11.32 35.73 27.25
N SER A 774 -12.52 35.25 27.58
CA SER A 774 -13.76 36.03 27.44
C SER A 774 -13.89 37.13 28.49
N LYS A 775 -13.05 37.19 29.53
CA LYS A 775 -13.20 38.12 30.66
C LYS A 775 -14.60 38.06 31.29
N SER A 776 -15.16 36.85 31.37
CA SER A 776 -16.48 36.66 31.97
C SER A 776 -16.46 37.05 33.44
N VAL A 777 -17.43 37.85 33.89
CA VAL A 777 -17.50 38.31 35.29
C VAL A 777 -18.15 37.28 36.22
N ILE A 778 -18.91 36.34 35.65
CA ILE A 778 -19.67 35.34 36.37
C ILE A 778 -19.91 34.10 35.50
N ILE A 779 -20.06 32.95 36.14
CA ILE A 779 -20.45 31.68 35.49
C ILE A 779 -21.87 31.31 35.90
N LEU A 780 -22.71 31.03 34.91
CA LEU A 780 -24.02 30.43 35.08
C LEU A 780 -23.97 28.96 34.67
N THR A 781 -24.53 28.10 35.52
CA THR A 781 -24.47 26.64 35.35
C THR A 781 -25.59 25.95 36.14
N THR A 782 -25.73 24.64 35.96
CA THR A 782 -26.51 23.77 36.86
C THR A 782 -25.67 23.30 38.05
N GLY A 783 -26.34 22.83 39.11
CA GLY A 783 -25.72 22.29 40.32
C GLY A 783 -24.90 21.02 40.05
N GLN A 784 -25.25 20.23 39.03
CA GLN A 784 -24.45 19.08 38.62
C GLN A 784 -23.07 19.49 38.10
N VAL A 785 -23.02 20.47 37.19
CA VAL A 785 -21.75 20.97 36.63
C VAL A 785 -20.99 21.81 37.67
N SER A 786 -21.68 22.55 38.53
CA SER A 786 -21.07 23.23 39.69
C SER A 786 -20.31 22.25 40.58
N LYS A 787 -20.91 21.09 40.91
CA LYS A 787 -20.24 20.02 41.68
C LYS A 787 -19.02 19.46 40.95
N LEU A 788 -19.08 19.29 39.63
CA LEU A 788 -17.95 18.83 38.82
C LEU A 788 -16.78 19.84 38.85
N LEU A 789 -17.07 21.12 38.64
CA LEU A 789 -16.07 22.20 38.68
C LEU A 789 -15.44 22.36 40.07
N ARG A 790 -16.18 22.01 41.13
CA ARG A 790 -15.73 22.03 42.54
C ARG A 790 -15.16 20.69 43.03
N SER A 791 -15.03 19.69 42.15
CA SER A 791 -14.54 18.37 42.53
C SER A 791 -13.07 18.40 42.97
N LYS A 792 -12.65 17.39 43.75
CA LYS A 792 -11.24 17.24 44.15
C LYS A 792 -10.32 17.10 42.94
N GLU A 793 -10.76 16.36 41.93
CA GLU A 793 -10.01 16.16 40.68
C GLU A 793 -9.85 17.47 39.89
N ALA A 794 -10.93 18.27 39.76
CA ALA A 794 -10.85 19.59 39.14
C ALA A 794 -9.89 20.54 39.88
N SER A 795 -9.84 20.43 41.22
CA SER A 795 -8.97 21.24 42.08
C SER A 795 -7.48 20.92 41.92
N LEU A 796 -7.13 19.72 41.43
CA LEU A 796 -5.75 19.35 41.10
C LEU A 796 -5.28 19.98 39.80
N LEU A 797 -6.20 20.30 38.89
CA LEU A 797 -5.92 20.85 37.56
C LEU A 797 -5.97 22.39 37.54
N THR A 798 -6.88 22.99 38.31
CA THR A 798 -7.09 24.44 38.37
C THR A 798 -7.48 24.87 39.79
N ASP A 799 -6.89 25.94 40.33
CA ASP A 799 -7.24 26.45 41.66
C ASP A 799 -8.66 27.05 41.65
N LEU A 800 -9.53 26.55 42.55
CA LEU A 800 -10.91 27.02 42.72
C LEU A 800 -11.02 28.53 42.97
N ARG A 801 -10.00 29.16 43.55
CA ARG A 801 -9.96 30.61 43.81
C ARG A 801 -9.78 31.46 42.55
N THR A 802 -9.33 30.85 41.45
CA THR A 802 -9.12 31.53 40.17
C THR A 802 -10.38 31.57 39.30
N TRP A 803 -11.45 30.88 39.71
CA TRP A 803 -12.74 30.94 39.05
C TRP A 803 -13.50 32.19 39.46
N VAL A 804 -14.18 32.80 38.50
CA VAL A 804 -15.15 33.87 38.77
C VAL A 804 -16.36 33.32 39.54
N PRO A 805 -17.17 34.17 40.20
CA PRO A 805 -18.33 33.71 40.97
C PRO A 805 -19.24 32.80 40.12
N LEU A 806 -19.71 31.72 40.73
CA LEU A 806 -20.52 30.70 40.07
C LEU A 806 -21.93 30.74 40.66
N VAL A 807 -22.92 30.84 39.77
CA VAL A 807 -24.35 30.94 40.10
C VAL A 807 -25.09 29.76 39.49
N GLU A 808 -25.75 29.01 40.36
CA GLU A 808 -26.57 27.85 39.99
C GLU A 808 -27.99 28.29 39.61
N THR A 809 -28.54 27.72 38.54
CA THR A 809 -29.89 28.07 38.06
C THR A 809 -30.97 27.04 38.40
N ASP A 810 -30.67 26.04 39.23
CA ASP A 810 -31.64 25.02 39.66
C ASP A 810 -32.77 25.62 40.51
N GLU A 811 -32.46 26.67 41.30
CA GLU A 811 -33.41 27.39 42.15
C GLU A 811 -33.51 28.88 41.74
N LEU A 812 -34.52 29.19 40.93
CA LEU A 812 -34.75 30.55 40.44
C LEU A 812 -35.64 31.39 41.39
N PRO A 813 -35.40 32.71 41.49
CA PRO A 813 -36.20 33.58 42.33
C PRO A 813 -37.65 33.64 41.83
N LYS A 814 -38.60 33.79 42.77
CA LYS A 814 -40.03 33.96 42.43
C LYS A 814 -40.36 35.34 41.86
N ARG A 815 -39.46 36.32 42.08
CA ARG A 815 -39.62 37.71 41.66
C ARG A 815 -39.41 37.85 40.15
N LYS A 816 -40.24 38.67 39.51
CA LYS A 816 -40.11 39.04 38.09
C LYS A 816 -39.09 40.17 37.90
N LEU A 817 -38.52 40.24 36.70
CA LEU A 817 -37.60 41.31 36.33
C LEU A 817 -38.37 42.64 36.21
N SER A 818 -37.86 43.70 36.84
CA SER A 818 -38.54 45.00 36.86
C SER A 818 -38.57 45.69 35.50
N LYS A 819 -37.51 45.54 34.71
CA LYS A 819 -37.37 46.11 33.37
C LYS A 819 -36.50 45.23 32.49
N ILE A 820 -37.01 44.85 31.31
CA ILE A 820 -36.23 44.16 30.27
C ILE A 820 -35.42 45.20 29.51
N HIS A 821 -34.13 44.93 29.32
CA HIS A 821 -33.22 45.76 28.55
C HIS A 821 -33.63 45.81 27.06
N ARG A 822 -33.60 47.00 26.47
CA ARG A 822 -33.82 47.23 25.03
C ARG A 822 -32.53 47.73 24.43
N PHE A 823 -32.08 47.07 23.36
CA PHE A 823 -30.80 47.39 22.73
C PHE A 823 -30.95 48.62 21.82
N PRO A 824 -30.10 49.64 21.97
CA PRO A 824 -30.22 50.87 21.19
C PRO A 824 -29.78 50.75 19.73
N THR A 825 -28.80 49.88 19.42
CA THR A 825 -28.25 49.75 18.06
C THR A 825 -28.00 48.30 17.65
N PRO A 826 -28.09 47.96 16.35
CA PRO A 826 -27.91 46.59 15.88
C PRO A 826 -26.46 46.10 15.93
N GLU A 827 -25.47 47.00 16.06
CA GLU A 827 -24.03 46.67 16.12
C GLU A 827 -23.58 46.18 17.50
N MET A 828 -24.41 46.35 18.53
CA MET A 828 -24.10 45.83 19.87
C MET A 828 -23.95 44.31 19.84
N VAL A 829 -23.00 43.79 20.62
CA VAL A 829 -22.69 42.36 20.70
C VAL A 829 -23.84 41.62 21.37
N ALA A 830 -24.46 40.68 20.64
CA ALA A 830 -25.49 39.78 21.15
C ALA A 830 -24.90 38.60 21.91
N TYR A 831 -23.78 38.04 21.44
CA TYR A 831 -23.03 36.98 22.13
C TYR A 831 -21.61 36.89 21.58
N ILE A 832 -20.74 36.21 22.32
CA ILE A 832 -19.39 35.86 21.86
C ILE A 832 -19.30 34.36 21.62
N ASP A 833 -18.93 34.02 20.40
CA ASP A 833 -18.78 32.64 19.95
C ASP A 833 -17.33 32.19 20.06
N PHE A 834 -17.07 31.16 20.87
CA PHE A 834 -15.73 30.59 21.02
C PHE A 834 -15.63 29.25 20.31
N SER A 835 -14.61 29.12 19.46
CA SER A 835 -14.21 27.85 18.89
C SER A 835 -12.71 27.66 19.07
N VAL A 836 -12.28 26.41 19.26
CA VAL A 836 -10.87 26.04 19.17
C VAL A 836 -10.57 25.79 17.70
N SER A 837 -9.60 26.51 17.15
CA SER A 837 -9.19 26.29 15.76
C SER A 837 -8.50 24.94 15.62
N THR A 838 -8.37 24.45 14.39
CA THR A 838 -7.58 23.25 14.12
C THR A 838 -6.08 23.45 14.40
N THR A 839 -5.65 24.71 14.53
CA THR A 839 -4.31 25.10 15.00
C THR A 839 -4.16 25.17 16.52
N GLY A 840 -5.23 24.87 17.28
CA GLY A 840 -5.23 24.92 18.74
C GLY A 840 -5.40 26.32 19.33
N MET A 841 -5.40 27.38 18.50
CA MET A 841 -5.67 28.74 18.94
C MET A 841 -7.14 28.91 19.33
N LEU A 842 -7.37 29.41 20.55
CA LEU A 842 -8.67 29.82 21.05
C LEU A 842 -8.90 31.30 20.71
N ALA A 843 -9.97 31.59 19.97
CA ALA A 843 -10.40 32.96 19.67
C ALA A 843 -11.92 33.07 19.82
N GLY A 844 -12.37 34.14 20.47
CA GLY A 844 -13.78 34.50 20.54
C GLY A 844 -14.14 35.40 19.37
N VAL A 845 -15.34 35.26 18.83
CA VAL A 845 -15.87 36.11 17.75
C VAL A 845 -17.07 36.88 18.27
N LYS A 846 -17.08 38.20 18.06
CA LYS A 846 -18.19 39.08 18.44
C LYS A 846 -19.31 38.99 17.41
N ILE A 847 -20.49 38.56 17.85
CA ILE A 847 -21.68 38.45 17.00
C ILE A 847 -22.67 39.57 17.38
N PRO A 848 -22.99 40.50 16.47
CA PRO A 848 -23.89 41.61 16.79
C PRO A 848 -25.37 41.23 16.67
N HIS A 849 -26.26 41.97 17.34
CA HIS A 849 -27.72 41.76 17.30
C HIS A 849 -28.32 41.83 15.88
N GLY A 850 -27.82 42.75 15.05
CA GLY A 850 -28.22 42.88 13.64
C GLY A 850 -27.86 41.65 12.82
N ALA A 851 -26.71 41.02 13.08
CA ALA A 851 -26.29 39.81 12.39
C ALA A 851 -27.18 38.62 12.76
N VAL A 852 -27.53 38.47 14.04
CA VAL A 852 -28.43 37.41 14.52
C VAL A 852 -29.79 37.49 13.82
N THR A 853 -30.36 38.69 13.73
CA THR A 853 -31.66 38.93 13.12
C THR A 853 -31.61 38.71 11.60
N SER A 854 -30.54 39.20 10.95
CA SER A 854 -30.32 39.02 9.51
C SER A 854 -30.14 37.55 9.13
N LEU A 855 -29.37 36.78 9.92
CA LEU A 855 -29.22 35.34 9.73
C LEU A 855 -30.56 34.62 9.90
N GLY A 856 -31.35 35.00 10.92
CA GLY A 856 -32.70 34.48 11.14
C GLY A 856 -33.60 34.68 9.93
N ARG A 857 -33.60 35.88 9.33
CA ARG A 857 -34.36 36.17 8.10
C ARG A 857 -33.87 35.33 6.94
N SER A 858 -32.56 35.28 6.74
CA SER A 858 -31.91 34.56 5.66
C SER A 858 -32.22 33.07 5.70
N MET A 859 -32.08 32.43 6.87
CA MET A 859 -32.42 31.02 7.07
C MET A 859 -33.93 30.75 6.98
N LYS A 860 -34.77 31.67 7.49
CA LYS A 860 -36.22 31.54 7.38
C LYS A 860 -36.66 31.45 5.92
N LEU A 861 -36.07 32.28 5.06
CA LEU A 861 -36.31 32.25 3.61
C LEU A 861 -35.71 31.00 2.95
N ALA A 862 -34.43 30.71 3.20
CA ALA A 862 -33.74 29.60 2.54
C ALA A 862 -34.30 28.21 2.90
N CYS A 863 -34.74 28.02 4.14
CA CYS A 863 -35.26 26.75 4.65
C CYS A 863 -36.79 26.69 4.73
N GLU A 864 -37.50 27.75 4.29
CA GLU A 864 -38.96 27.87 4.42
C GLU A 864 -39.45 27.61 5.86
N LEU A 865 -38.88 28.32 6.84
CA LEU A 865 -39.24 28.14 8.25
C LEU A 865 -40.48 28.95 8.62
N TYR A 866 -41.46 28.30 9.24
CA TYR A 866 -42.70 28.92 9.73
C TYR A 866 -43.24 28.16 10.95
N PRO A 867 -44.21 28.72 11.70
CA PRO A 867 -44.57 28.18 13.01
C PRO A 867 -45.04 26.71 13.06
N SER A 868 -45.61 26.18 11.97
CA SER A 868 -46.04 24.78 11.90
C SER A 868 -44.96 23.83 11.34
N ARG A 869 -43.72 24.29 11.14
CA ARG A 869 -42.59 23.42 10.79
C ARG A 869 -41.97 22.80 12.04
N HIS A 870 -41.46 21.59 11.87
CA HIS A 870 -40.77 20.82 12.92
C HIS A 870 -39.36 20.52 12.46
N LEU A 871 -38.36 20.81 13.30
CA LEU A 871 -36.96 20.53 13.06
C LEU A 871 -36.42 19.54 14.10
N ALA A 872 -35.52 18.65 13.69
CA ALA A 872 -34.75 17.80 14.60
C ALA A 872 -33.27 18.18 14.56
N LEU A 873 -32.67 18.47 15.72
CA LEU A 873 -31.28 18.88 15.84
C LEU A 873 -30.50 17.84 16.62
N ALA A 874 -29.55 17.17 15.97
CA ALA A 874 -28.58 16.26 16.59
C ALA A 874 -27.16 16.80 16.39
N ILE A 875 -26.89 17.96 16.99
CA ILE A 875 -25.65 18.72 16.88
C ILE A 875 -25.36 19.41 18.22
N ASP A 876 -24.10 19.73 18.51
CA ASP A 876 -23.72 20.47 19.71
C ASP A 876 -24.11 21.96 19.65
N PRO A 877 -24.59 22.56 20.76
CA PRO A 877 -25.09 23.93 20.79
C PRO A 877 -24.05 24.99 21.22
N TYR A 878 -22.75 24.75 21.10
CA TYR A 878 -21.77 25.63 21.76
C TYR A 878 -21.17 26.73 20.89
N CYS A 879 -21.15 26.54 19.57
CA CYS A 879 -20.56 27.48 18.62
C CYS A 879 -21.21 27.40 17.23
N GLY A 880 -20.97 28.42 16.42
CA GLY A 880 -21.33 28.53 15.02
C GLY A 880 -22.82 28.33 14.75
N LEU A 881 -23.12 27.68 13.62
CA LEU A 881 -24.49 27.43 13.19
C LEU A 881 -25.24 26.48 14.14
N GLY A 882 -24.53 25.59 14.84
CA GLY A 882 -25.10 24.69 15.86
C GLY A 882 -25.76 25.49 16.99
N PHE A 883 -25.06 26.45 17.58
CA PHE A 883 -25.62 27.33 18.60
C PHE A 883 -26.82 28.14 18.09
N PHE A 884 -26.71 28.72 16.89
CA PHE A 884 -27.81 29.48 16.30
C PHE A 884 -29.08 28.63 16.11
N LEU A 885 -28.94 27.41 15.57
CA LEU A 885 -30.04 26.48 15.36
C LEU A 885 -30.73 26.10 16.68
N TRP A 886 -29.95 25.81 17.73
CA TRP A 886 -30.47 25.43 19.03
C TRP A 886 -31.17 26.57 19.76
N CYS A 887 -30.51 27.72 19.89
CA CYS A 887 -30.95 28.76 20.82
C CYS A 887 -31.80 29.86 20.17
N ILE A 888 -31.65 30.08 18.87
CA ILE A 888 -32.14 31.31 18.20
C ILE A 888 -33.17 31.01 17.12
N SER A 889 -32.91 30.04 16.24
CA SER A 889 -33.70 29.80 15.03
C SER A 889 -35.18 29.55 15.31
N GLY A 890 -35.49 28.75 16.34
CA GLY A 890 -36.85 28.41 16.78
C GLY A 890 -37.63 29.63 17.24
N VAL A 891 -37.03 30.49 18.07
CA VAL A 891 -37.63 31.75 18.53
C VAL A 891 -37.83 32.73 17.36
N HIS A 892 -36.86 32.87 16.48
CA HIS A 892 -36.96 33.80 15.35
C HIS A 892 -38.11 33.41 14.41
N SER A 893 -38.08 32.17 13.90
CA SER A 893 -39.02 31.71 12.87
C SER A 893 -40.33 31.17 13.43
N GLY A 894 -40.35 30.81 14.72
CA GLY A 894 -41.49 30.27 15.44
C GLY A 894 -41.71 28.76 15.25
N HIS A 895 -40.82 28.05 14.57
CA HIS A 895 -40.97 26.60 14.36
C HIS A 895 -40.71 25.81 15.64
N HIS A 896 -41.21 24.58 15.68
CA HIS A 896 -40.93 23.64 16.77
C HIS A 896 -39.58 22.95 16.54
N THR A 897 -38.71 22.98 17.54
CA THR A 897 -37.38 22.37 17.50
C THR A 897 -37.26 21.24 18.50
N MET A 898 -37.04 20.03 17.99
CA MET A 898 -36.72 18.83 18.76
C MET A 898 -35.21 18.74 18.94
N LEU A 899 -34.77 18.79 20.19
CA LEU A 899 -33.36 18.82 20.58
C LEU A 899 -32.92 17.42 20.99
N VAL A 900 -31.94 16.88 20.26
CA VAL A 900 -31.33 15.56 20.51
C VAL A 900 -29.88 15.79 20.91
N PRO A 901 -29.54 15.79 22.21
CA PRO A 901 -28.17 15.93 22.66
C PRO A 901 -27.27 14.81 22.08
N PRO A 902 -26.08 15.12 21.52
CA PRO A 902 -25.19 14.09 20.98
C PRO A 902 -24.82 12.99 21.99
N ALA A 903 -24.62 13.33 23.26
CA ALA A 903 -24.35 12.36 24.33
C ALA A 903 -25.48 11.32 24.52
N GLU A 904 -26.73 11.70 24.25
CA GLU A 904 -27.87 10.76 24.31
C GLU A 904 -27.87 9.82 23.08
N VAL A 905 -27.36 10.28 21.94
CA VAL A 905 -27.16 9.45 20.74
C VAL A 905 -25.98 8.49 20.93
N GLU A 906 -24.93 8.89 21.64
CA GLU A 906 -23.83 7.99 22.03
C GLU A 906 -24.33 6.82 22.89
N LEU A 907 -25.23 7.10 23.83
CA LEU A 907 -25.88 6.06 24.65
C LEU A 907 -26.87 5.21 23.86
N ASN A 908 -27.62 5.81 22.92
CA ASN A 908 -28.56 5.13 22.05
C ASN A 908 -28.48 5.64 20.60
N PRO A 909 -27.70 4.98 19.72
CA PRO A 909 -27.51 5.41 18.33
C PRO A 909 -28.80 5.49 17.50
N THR A 910 -29.87 4.81 17.92
CA THR A 910 -31.16 4.79 17.21
C THR A 910 -32.03 6.03 17.50
N LEU A 911 -31.71 6.79 18.56
CA LEU A 911 -32.55 7.86 19.08
C LEU A 911 -32.92 8.90 18.02
N TRP A 912 -31.91 9.46 17.35
CA TRP A 912 -32.09 10.52 16.36
C TRP A 912 -33.00 10.10 15.20
N LEU A 913 -32.75 8.93 14.61
CA LEU A 913 -33.53 8.41 13.48
C LEU A 913 -34.95 8.01 13.90
N THR A 914 -35.11 7.47 15.11
CA THR A 914 -36.42 7.10 15.65
C THR A 914 -37.26 8.34 15.93
N ALA A 915 -36.67 9.39 16.50
CA ALA A 915 -37.32 10.67 16.76
C ALA A 915 -37.79 11.35 15.47
N ILE A 916 -36.98 11.33 14.42
CA ILE A 916 -37.36 11.82 13.08
C ILE A 916 -38.59 11.05 12.55
N SER A 917 -38.55 9.73 12.64
CA SER A 917 -39.60 8.85 12.13
C SER A 917 -40.91 9.02 12.89
N SER A 918 -40.88 8.99 14.23
CA SER A 918 -42.09 9.07 15.07
C SER A 918 -42.81 10.41 14.91
N ASN A 919 -42.04 11.48 14.78
CA ASN A 919 -42.56 12.84 14.66
C ASN A 919 -42.73 13.33 13.22
N LYS A 920 -42.44 12.48 12.22
CA LYS A 920 -42.50 12.79 10.77
C LYS A 920 -41.76 14.09 10.42
N VAL A 921 -40.60 14.31 11.05
CA VAL A 921 -39.78 15.50 10.86
C VAL A 921 -39.24 15.53 9.43
N ARG A 922 -39.41 16.66 8.74
CA ARG A 922 -38.97 16.84 7.35
C ARG A 922 -37.55 17.38 7.24
N ASP A 923 -37.15 18.21 8.19
CA ASP A 923 -35.94 19.01 8.16
C ASP A 923 -35.09 18.69 9.41
N THR A 924 -33.89 18.17 9.23
CA THR A 924 -32.99 17.77 10.33
C THR A 924 -31.57 18.28 10.11
N PHE A 925 -30.87 18.54 11.21
CA PHE A 925 -29.48 18.99 11.20
C PHE A 925 -28.64 18.09 12.10
N CYS A 926 -27.45 17.73 11.65
CA CYS A 926 -26.52 16.92 12.44
C CYS A 926 -25.06 17.30 12.19
N SER A 927 -24.16 16.81 13.06
CA SER A 927 -22.71 16.89 12.85
C SER A 927 -22.18 15.62 12.16
N TYR A 928 -20.97 15.70 11.60
CA TYR A 928 -20.29 14.51 11.08
C TYR A 928 -20.08 13.42 12.13
N SER A 929 -19.77 13.79 13.38
CA SER A 929 -19.61 12.84 14.48
C SER A 929 -20.88 12.02 14.73
N VAL A 930 -22.05 12.65 14.73
CA VAL A 930 -23.34 11.94 14.89
C VAL A 930 -23.62 11.04 13.69
N MET A 931 -23.36 11.54 12.47
CA MET A 931 -23.53 10.73 11.25
C MET A 931 -22.65 9.48 11.25
N GLU A 932 -21.38 9.63 11.65
CA GLU A 932 -20.43 8.53 11.77
C GLU A 932 -20.84 7.52 12.84
N LEU A 933 -21.25 8.00 14.01
CA LEU A 933 -21.72 7.17 15.10
C LEU A 933 -22.94 6.34 14.70
N CYS A 934 -23.93 6.94 14.04
CA CYS A 934 -25.08 6.20 13.51
C CYS A 934 -24.67 5.21 12.41
N THR A 935 -23.75 5.58 11.51
CA THR A 935 -23.29 4.69 10.43
C THR A 935 -22.60 3.45 10.98
N LYS A 936 -21.67 3.62 11.95
CA LYS A 936 -20.93 2.53 12.57
C LYS A 936 -21.83 1.70 13.50
N GLY A 937 -22.57 2.35 14.40
CA GLY A 937 -23.37 1.70 15.43
C GLY A 937 -24.63 1.00 14.93
N LEU A 938 -25.20 1.43 13.80
CA LEU A 938 -26.47 0.88 13.29
C LEU A 938 -26.33 0.00 12.05
N ALA A 939 -25.11 -0.23 11.55
CA ALA A 939 -24.88 -1.00 10.32
C ALA A 939 -25.59 -2.37 10.32
N LEU A 940 -25.54 -3.09 11.45
CA LEU A 940 -26.16 -4.41 11.62
C LEU A 940 -27.64 -4.34 12.05
N SER A 941 -28.14 -3.17 12.45
CA SER A 941 -29.46 -2.98 13.07
C SER A 941 -30.55 -2.53 12.11
N ILE A 942 -30.25 -2.30 10.82
CA ILE A 942 -31.21 -1.83 9.82
C ILE A 942 -32.47 -2.71 9.72
N PRO A 943 -32.39 -4.06 9.66
CA PRO A 943 -33.59 -4.91 9.59
C PRO A 943 -34.47 -4.78 10.84
N VAL A 944 -33.85 -4.67 12.01
CA VAL A 944 -34.54 -4.50 13.30
C VAL A 944 -35.26 -3.17 13.36
N LEU A 945 -34.62 -2.08 12.90
CA LEU A 945 -35.23 -0.75 12.83
C LEU A 945 -36.45 -0.74 11.90
N LYS A 946 -36.36 -1.44 10.77
CA LYS A 946 -37.48 -1.59 9.84
C LYS A 946 -38.64 -2.38 10.46
N GLN A 947 -38.37 -3.46 11.19
CA GLN A 947 -39.39 -4.22 11.93
C GLN A 947 -40.04 -3.38 13.04
N LYS A 948 -39.28 -2.49 13.68
CA LYS A 948 -39.80 -1.51 14.65
C LYS A 948 -40.55 -0.33 14.01
N GLY A 949 -40.71 -0.32 12.69
CA GLY A 949 -41.48 0.69 11.96
C GLY A 949 -40.76 2.02 11.73
N VAL A 950 -39.43 2.08 11.87
CA VAL A 950 -38.65 3.30 11.58
C VAL A 950 -38.64 3.56 10.07
N ASN A 951 -39.09 4.76 9.67
CA ASN A 951 -39.23 5.18 8.28
C ASN A 951 -38.76 6.63 8.09
N LEU A 952 -37.79 6.82 7.20
CA LEU A 952 -37.13 8.09 6.91
C LEU A 952 -37.62 8.75 5.61
N ASN A 953 -38.67 8.22 4.95
CA ASN A 953 -39.29 8.85 3.77
C ASN A 953 -39.82 10.26 4.05
N CYS A 954 -40.07 10.61 5.32
CA CYS A 954 -40.47 11.96 5.72
C CYS A 954 -39.37 13.01 5.51
N VAL A 955 -38.09 12.59 5.52
CA VAL A 955 -36.93 13.49 5.50
C VAL A 955 -36.74 14.07 4.10
N ARG A 956 -36.96 15.38 3.98
CA ARG A 956 -36.67 16.15 2.77
C ARG A 956 -35.29 16.78 2.80
N THR A 957 -34.84 17.20 3.98
CA THR A 957 -33.55 17.87 4.13
C THR A 957 -32.88 17.41 5.42
N CYS A 958 -31.66 16.89 5.30
CA CYS A 958 -30.76 16.47 6.34
C CYS A 958 -29.44 17.22 6.11
N VAL A 959 -29.26 18.35 6.79
CA VAL A 959 -28.08 19.20 6.61
C VAL A 959 -27.00 18.77 7.60
N VAL A 960 -25.84 18.40 7.07
CA VAL A 960 -24.64 18.18 7.89
C VAL A 960 -23.91 19.50 8.06
N VAL A 961 -23.81 19.96 9.31
CA VAL A 961 -23.15 21.22 9.66
C VAL A 961 -21.71 20.95 10.04
N ALA A 962 -20.78 21.52 9.29
CA ALA A 962 -19.36 21.44 9.58
C ALA A 962 -18.60 22.64 8.98
N GLU A 963 -17.44 22.98 9.56
CA GLU A 963 -16.55 24.05 9.11
C GLU A 963 -15.35 23.47 8.31
N GLU A 964 -15.61 22.48 7.46
CA GLU A 964 -14.58 21.78 6.70
C GLU A 964 -15.07 21.36 5.30
N ARG A 965 -14.16 20.79 4.48
CA ARG A 965 -14.51 20.20 3.19
C ARG A 965 -15.53 19.06 3.41
N PRO A 966 -16.63 18.99 2.61
CA PRO A 966 -17.60 17.90 2.73
C PRO A 966 -17.00 16.49 2.69
N ARG A 967 -17.32 15.65 3.69
CA ARG A 967 -16.86 14.25 3.80
C ARG A 967 -17.69 13.30 2.93
N ILE A 968 -17.40 13.27 1.63
CA ILE A 968 -18.18 12.54 0.61
C ILE A 968 -18.35 11.05 0.94
N ASN A 969 -17.28 10.37 1.37
CA ASN A 969 -17.32 8.92 1.65
C ASN A 969 -18.25 8.58 2.83
N LEU A 970 -18.27 9.42 3.87
CA LEU A 970 -19.15 9.26 5.01
C LEU A 970 -20.61 9.50 4.62
N ILE A 971 -20.89 10.57 3.87
CA ILE A 971 -22.24 10.87 3.35
C ILE A 971 -22.75 9.74 2.46
N GLN A 972 -21.91 9.19 1.58
CA GLN A 972 -22.26 8.06 0.72
C GLN A 972 -22.55 6.79 1.53
N SER A 973 -21.72 6.50 2.54
CA SER A 973 -21.91 5.33 3.41
C SER A 973 -23.21 5.45 4.20
N PHE A 974 -23.47 6.62 4.79
CA PHE A 974 -24.70 6.91 5.53
C PHE A 974 -25.95 6.78 4.64
N THR A 975 -25.97 7.46 3.49
CA THR A 975 -27.11 7.42 2.57
C THR A 975 -27.37 6.02 2.02
N LYS A 976 -26.33 5.27 1.65
CA LYS A 976 -26.45 3.88 1.19
C LYS A 976 -27.02 2.99 2.29
N LEU A 977 -26.51 3.09 3.51
CA LEU A 977 -26.94 2.27 4.64
C LEU A 977 -28.42 2.51 5.00
N PHE A 978 -28.83 3.77 5.11
CA PHE A 978 -30.19 4.13 5.53
C PHE A 978 -31.22 4.21 4.39
N SER A 979 -30.80 3.96 3.14
CA SER A 979 -31.72 3.82 2.00
C SER A 979 -32.79 2.74 2.23
N GLY A 980 -32.44 1.66 2.95
CA GLY A 980 -33.37 0.59 3.32
C GLY A 980 -34.48 1.00 4.30
N LEU A 981 -34.32 2.15 4.98
CA LEU A 981 -35.32 2.79 5.83
C LEU A 981 -36.06 3.95 5.11
N GLY A 982 -35.79 4.19 3.83
CA GLY A 982 -36.45 5.25 3.04
C GLY A 982 -35.71 6.59 2.99
N LEU A 983 -34.47 6.68 3.48
CA LEU A 983 -33.70 7.92 3.36
C LEU A 983 -33.28 8.14 1.91
N SER A 984 -33.74 9.23 1.30
CA SER A 984 -33.31 9.62 -0.05
C SER A 984 -31.90 10.23 -0.03
N PRO A 985 -30.99 9.82 -0.93
CA PRO A 985 -29.68 10.46 -1.07
C PRO A 985 -29.75 11.96 -1.39
N ARG A 986 -30.84 12.41 -2.02
CA ARG A 986 -31.08 13.84 -2.32
C ARG A 986 -31.35 14.66 -1.07
N SER A 987 -31.81 14.02 0.00
CA SER A 987 -32.14 14.71 1.24
C SER A 987 -30.90 15.10 2.04
N VAL A 988 -29.75 14.43 1.86
CA VAL A 988 -28.56 14.67 2.69
C VAL A 988 -27.63 15.68 2.03
N THR A 989 -27.53 16.87 2.62
CA THR A 989 -26.76 18.03 2.14
C THR A 989 -25.73 18.48 3.17
N THR A 990 -24.94 19.49 2.83
CA THR A 990 -24.01 20.15 3.76
C THR A 990 -24.32 21.63 3.87
N SER A 991 -23.81 22.24 4.94
CA SER A 991 -23.74 23.69 5.08
C SER A 991 -22.31 24.10 5.39
N PHE A 992 -21.95 25.31 5.02
CA PHE A 992 -20.67 25.89 5.37
C PHE A 992 -20.83 27.27 6.00
N GLY A 993 -20.09 27.46 7.09
CA GLY A 993 -19.89 28.71 7.80
C GLY A 993 -18.49 28.72 8.42
N CYS A 994 -18.11 29.87 8.96
CA CYS A 994 -16.85 30.03 9.67
C CYS A 994 -16.96 31.16 10.70
N ARG A 995 -15.85 31.46 11.37
CA ARG A 995 -15.74 32.54 12.36
C ARG A 995 -16.15 33.91 11.82
N SER A 996 -15.84 34.20 10.56
CA SER A 996 -16.16 35.48 9.94
C SER A 996 -17.64 35.61 9.55
N ASN A 997 -18.31 34.47 9.34
CA ASN A 997 -19.72 34.40 9.02
C ASN A 997 -20.29 33.02 9.36
N ILE A 998 -21.21 32.98 10.33
CA ILE A 998 -21.75 31.75 10.92
C ILE A 998 -22.44 30.83 9.89
N ALA A 999 -22.95 31.37 8.78
CA ALA A 999 -23.56 30.59 7.72
C ALA A 999 -23.44 31.31 6.38
N ILE A 1000 -22.56 30.82 5.51
CA ILE A 1000 -22.33 31.37 4.18
C ILE A 1000 -23.24 30.69 3.16
N CYS A 1001 -23.24 29.35 3.20
CA CYS A 1001 -24.07 28.56 2.31
C CYS A 1001 -24.73 27.38 3.02
N LEU A 1002 -25.95 27.09 2.59
CA LEU A 1002 -26.80 26.04 3.12
C LEU A 1002 -27.79 25.61 2.04
N GLN A 1003 -28.12 24.32 1.99
CA GLN A 1003 -29.06 23.79 1.01
C GLN A 1003 -30.41 23.46 1.65
N GLY A 1004 -31.41 24.30 1.36
CA GLY A 1004 -32.79 24.11 1.81
C GLY A 1004 -33.63 23.21 0.89
N SER A 1005 -34.85 22.91 1.32
CA SER A 1005 -35.74 21.91 0.71
C SER A 1005 -36.20 22.17 -0.74
N THR A 1006 -36.02 23.40 -1.26
CA THR A 1006 -36.36 23.80 -2.64
C THR A 1006 -35.17 23.77 -3.60
N SER A 1007 -34.00 23.32 -3.13
CA SER A 1007 -32.78 23.32 -3.94
C SER A 1007 -32.70 22.10 -4.88
N PRO A 1008 -32.12 22.24 -6.09
CA PRO A 1008 -31.83 21.13 -7.00
C PRO A 1008 -30.84 20.14 -6.38
N ASP A 1009 -30.66 18.99 -7.04
CA ASP A 1009 -29.75 17.93 -6.58
C ASP A 1009 -28.32 18.44 -6.35
N ILE A 1010 -27.69 17.97 -5.27
CA ILE A 1010 -26.31 18.29 -4.91
C ILE A 1010 -25.37 17.88 -6.04
N LYS A 1011 -24.52 18.81 -6.46
CA LYS A 1011 -23.51 18.52 -7.49
C LYS A 1011 -22.22 18.00 -6.89
N ARG A 1012 -21.60 17.10 -7.66
CA ARG A 1012 -20.23 16.64 -7.45
C ARG A 1012 -19.43 16.98 -8.69
N VAL A 1013 -18.24 17.49 -8.48
CA VAL A 1013 -17.29 17.79 -9.55
C VAL A 1013 -16.02 16.99 -9.30
N TYR A 1014 -15.35 16.65 -10.39
CA TYR A 1014 -14.04 16.00 -10.32
C TYR A 1014 -13.02 17.04 -10.79
N VAL A 1015 -12.01 17.27 -9.97
CA VAL A 1015 -10.96 18.25 -10.23
C VAL A 1015 -9.60 17.56 -10.30
N ASP A 1016 -8.72 18.04 -11.16
CA ASP A 1016 -7.34 17.56 -11.22
C ASP A 1016 -6.56 18.01 -9.98
N MET A 1017 -6.10 17.05 -9.16
CA MET A 1017 -5.28 17.35 -7.99
C MET A 1017 -3.99 18.10 -8.32
N ARG A 1018 -3.42 17.90 -9.52
CA ARG A 1018 -2.19 18.60 -9.92
C ARG A 1018 -2.46 20.08 -10.18
N ALA A 1019 -3.59 20.41 -10.80
CA ALA A 1019 -4.02 21.78 -10.99
C ALA A 1019 -4.30 22.47 -9.65
N LEU A 1020 -4.97 21.77 -8.72
CA LEU A 1020 -5.26 22.29 -7.37
C LEU A 1020 -3.99 22.69 -6.61
N ARG A 1021 -2.93 21.89 -6.72
CA ARG A 1021 -1.62 22.20 -6.09
C ARG A 1021 -0.97 23.49 -6.61
N HIS A 1022 -1.42 23.96 -7.77
CA HIS A 1022 -1.00 25.21 -8.40
C HIS A 1022 -2.03 26.34 -8.24
N ASP A 1023 -2.92 26.24 -7.25
CA ASP A 1023 -4.02 27.17 -7.02
C ASP A 1023 -4.92 27.37 -8.27
N ARG A 1024 -5.10 26.30 -9.04
CA ARG A 1024 -6.00 26.26 -10.22
C ARG A 1024 -7.04 25.18 -10.09
N VAL A 1025 -8.19 25.40 -10.72
CA VAL A 1025 -9.30 24.46 -10.76
C VAL A 1025 -9.51 24.02 -12.19
N THR A 1026 -9.13 22.78 -12.47
CA THR A 1026 -9.37 22.14 -13.76
C THR A 1026 -10.36 20.99 -13.55
N LEU A 1027 -11.53 21.08 -14.18
CA LEU A 1027 -12.53 20.02 -14.16
C LEU A 1027 -12.07 18.86 -15.04
N VAL A 1028 -12.26 17.64 -14.54
CA VAL A 1028 -11.96 16.39 -15.24
C VAL A 1028 -13.15 15.44 -15.13
N GLU A 1029 -13.13 14.36 -15.90
CA GLU A 1029 -14.16 13.34 -15.82
C GLU A 1029 -13.95 12.42 -14.61
N LYS A 1030 -15.03 11.76 -14.17
CA LYS A 1030 -14.97 10.72 -13.14
C LYS A 1030 -14.06 9.59 -13.60
N GLY A 1031 -13.05 9.27 -12.80
CA GLY A 1031 -12.10 8.20 -13.10
C GLY A 1031 -10.87 8.65 -13.88
N ALA A 1032 -10.76 9.94 -14.23
CA ALA A 1032 -9.52 10.50 -14.73
C ALA A 1032 -8.38 10.30 -13.70
N PRO A 1033 -7.14 10.06 -14.16
CA PRO A 1033 -5.99 9.89 -13.26
C PRO A 1033 -5.81 11.13 -12.39
N HIS A 1034 -5.55 10.95 -11.10
CA HIS A 1034 -5.43 12.03 -10.10
C HIS A 1034 -6.69 12.90 -9.94
N SER A 1035 -7.87 12.42 -10.34
CA SER A 1035 -9.13 13.13 -10.08
C SER A 1035 -9.49 13.09 -8.59
N LEU A 1036 -9.82 14.26 -8.05
CA LEU A 1036 -10.38 14.43 -6.71
C LEU A 1036 -11.86 14.78 -6.84
N CYS A 1037 -12.72 13.99 -6.18
CA CYS A 1037 -14.14 14.30 -6.09
C CYS A 1037 -14.36 15.40 -5.04
N LEU A 1038 -14.99 16.50 -5.44
CA LEU A 1038 -15.48 17.54 -4.55
C LEU A 1038 -17.00 17.60 -4.61
N MET A 1039 -17.62 17.87 -3.46
CA MET A 1039 -19.06 18.01 -3.32
C MET A 1039 -19.37 19.47 -3.01
N GLN A 1040 -20.46 19.98 -3.58
CA GLN A 1040 -20.98 21.31 -3.28
C GLN A 1040 -21.22 21.47 -1.78
N SER A 1041 -20.79 22.60 -1.20
CA SER A 1041 -20.91 22.89 0.24
C SER A 1041 -22.26 23.50 0.64
N GLY A 1042 -23.07 23.91 -0.34
CA GLY A 1042 -24.40 24.48 -0.15
C GLY A 1042 -24.71 25.55 -1.21
N LYS A 1043 -25.88 26.20 -1.07
CA LYS A 1043 -26.24 27.40 -1.83
C LYS A 1043 -26.04 28.65 -0.99
N LEU A 1044 -25.62 29.76 -1.61
CA LEU A 1044 -25.46 31.03 -0.89
C LEU A 1044 -26.77 31.44 -0.23
N LEU A 1045 -26.68 31.82 1.04
CA LEU A 1045 -27.82 32.28 1.80
C LEU A 1045 -28.31 33.66 1.28
N PRO A 1046 -29.61 33.96 1.40
CA PRO A 1046 -30.15 35.26 1.04
C PRO A 1046 -29.40 36.42 1.71
N GLY A 1047 -29.02 37.44 0.93
CA GLY A 1047 -28.26 38.59 1.40
C GLY A 1047 -26.75 38.37 1.53
N THR A 1048 -26.23 37.18 1.23
CA THR A 1048 -24.80 36.87 1.28
C THR A 1048 -24.16 37.01 -0.10
N ARG A 1049 -23.00 37.67 -0.15
CA ARG A 1049 -22.14 37.78 -1.32
C ARG A 1049 -20.78 37.16 -1.03
N VAL A 1050 -20.23 36.48 -2.01
CA VAL A 1050 -18.91 35.84 -1.96
C VAL A 1050 -18.08 36.24 -3.17
N VAL A 1051 -16.79 36.45 -2.95
CA VAL A 1051 -15.78 36.57 -4.00
C VAL A 1051 -14.61 35.63 -3.70
N ILE A 1052 -13.91 35.18 -4.74
CA ILE A 1052 -12.66 34.43 -4.59
C ILE A 1052 -11.50 35.40 -4.80
N ALA A 1053 -10.64 35.52 -3.79
CA ALA A 1053 -9.50 36.41 -3.79
C ALA A 1053 -8.20 35.63 -3.61
N ASN A 1054 -7.12 36.11 -4.22
CA ASN A 1054 -5.80 35.55 -3.94
C ASN A 1054 -5.38 35.97 -2.51
N PRO A 1055 -5.01 35.04 -1.62
CA PRO A 1055 -4.74 35.35 -0.22
C PRO A 1055 -3.51 36.25 0.00
N GLU A 1056 -2.56 36.24 -0.94
CA GLU A 1056 -1.31 37.02 -0.87
C GLU A 1056 -1.47 38.38 -1.56
N THR A 1057 -1.92 38.39 -2.82
CA THR A 1057 -2.02 39.63 -3.62
C THR A 1057 -3.31 40.42 -3.37
N LYS A 1058 -4.31 39.81 -2.72
CA LYS A 1058 -5.65 40.39 -2.48
C LYS A 1058 -6.38 40.82 -3.75
N GLY A 1059 -5.97 40.29 -4.91
CA GLY A 1059 -6.63 40.50 -6.21
C GLY A 1059 -7.81 39.55 -6.42
N HIS A 1060 -8.80 39.99 -7.21
CA HIS A 1060 -9.94 39.17 -7.60
C HIS A 1060 -9.52 38.03 -8.55
N CYS A 1061 -9.80 36.80 -8.16
CA CYS A 1061 -9.52 35.60 -8.95
C CYS A 1061 -10.58 35.33 -10.02
N GLY A 1062 -10.19 34.63 -11.09
CA GLY A 1062 -11.14 34.05 -12.06
C GLY A 1062 -11.80 32.77 -11.52
N ASP A 1063 -12.88 32.31 -12.16
CA ASP A 1063 -13.60 31.08 -11.81
C ASP A 1063 -12.78 29.79 -11.96
N SER A 1064 -11.69 29.84 -12.74
CA SER A 1064 -10.71 28.75 -12.92
C SER A 1064 -9.59 28.75 -11.87
N ASN A 1065 -9.59 29.68 -10.92
CA ASN A 1065 -8.59 29.76 -9.87
C ASN A 1065 -9.12 29.24 -8.53
N LEU A 1066 -8.23 28.59 -7.78
CA LEU A 1066 -8.44 28.37 -6.36
C LEU A 1066 -7.99 29.62 -5.62
N GLY A 1067 -8.80 30.09 -4.68
CA GLY A 1067 -8.43 31.24 -3.87
C GLY A 1067 -9.19 31.24 -2.55
N GLU A 1068 -8.89 32.24 -1.73
CA GLU A 1068 -9.57 32.44 -0.47
C GLU A 1068 -10.98 32.98 -0.71
N ILE A 1069 -11.96 32.41 -0.01
CA ILE A 1069 -13.34 32.86 -0.03
C ILE A 1069 -13.45 34.09 0.86
N TRP A 1070 -13.92 35.19 0.30
CA TRP A 1070 -14.20 36.43 1.02
C TRP A 1070 -15.70 36.67 1.02
N VAL A 1071 -16.28 37.01 2.17
CA VAL A 1071 -17.73 37.10 2.36
C VAL A 1071 -18.17 38.47 2.81
N GLN A 1072 -19.22 38.99 2.18
CA GLN A 1072 -19.95 40.17 2.60
C GLN A 1072 -21.39 39.76 2.87
N SER A 1073 -21.89 40.02 4.08
CA SER A 1073 -23.25 39.67 4.47
C SER A 1073 -23.70 40.55 5.63
N PRO A 1074 -25.00 40.88 5.75
CA PRO A 1074 -25.52 41.58 6.93
C PRO A 1074 -25.41 40.76 8.22
N HIS A 1075 -25.12 39.47 8.12
CA HIS A 1075 -24.84 38.57 9.24
C HIS A 1075 -23.36 38.17 9.39
N ASN A 1076 -22.44 38.98 8.89
CA ASN A 1076 -21.03 38.86 9.25
C ASN A 1076 -20.81 39.15 10.74
N SER A 1077 -19.78 38.54 11.32
CA SER A 1077 -19.28 38.94 12.62
C SER A 1077 -18.42 40.22 12.51
N ILE A 1078 -18.19 40.89 13.65
CA ILE A 1078 -17.59 42.24 13.66
C ILE A 1078 -16.17 42.29 14.21
N GLY A 1079 -15.57 41.13 14.54
CA GLY A 1079 -14.19 41.05 15.00
C GLY A 1079 -13.93 39.95 16.02
N TYR A 1080 -12.64 39.71 16.26
CA TYR A 1080 -12.16 38.80 17.29
C TYR A 1080 -12.17 39.44 18.69
N PHE A 1081 -12.17 38.58 19.71
CA PHE A 1081 -11.99 38.88 21.12
C PHE A 1081 -10.83 38.03 21.66
N SER A 1082 -9.74 38.69 22.07
CA SER A 1082 -8.52 38.06 22.59
C SER A 1082 -7.94 38.81 23.80
N THR A 1083 -7.16 38.11 24.62
CA THR A 1083 -6.46 38.65 25.81
C THR A 1083 -5.29 39.56 25.47
N ILE A 1084 -4.62 39.32 24.34
CA ILE A 1084 -3.68 40.24 23.70
C ILE A 1084 -4.57 41.36 23.13
N GLY A 1085 -4.73 42.45 23.89
CA GLY A 1085 -5.83 43.40 23.72
C GLY A 1085 -5.97 43.91 22.29
N ASN A 1086 -7.21 43.99 21.78
CA ASN A 1086 -7.64 44.59 20.51
C ASN A 1086 -6.49 44.87 19.52
N ASP A 1087 -5.75 43.85 19.08
CA ASP A 1087 -4.73 44.06 18.06
C ASP A 1087 -5.48 44.50 16.79
N PRO A 1088 -5.33 45.77 16.34
CA PRO A 1088 -6.11 46.28 15.22
C PRO A 1088 -5.89 45.41 13.98
N SER A 1089 -4.69 44.86 13.84
CA SER A 1089 -4.27 44.00 12.72
C SER A 1089 -5.11 42.71 12.61
N LEU A 1090 -5.52 42.11 13.73
CA LEU A 1090 -6.37 40.91 13.73
C LEU A 1090 -7.81 41.24 13.28
N ASN A 1091 -8.30 42.46 13.52
CA ASN A 1091 -9.65 42.86 13.10
C ASN A 1091 -9.70 43.41 11.67
N GLU A 1092 -8.56 43.74 11.06
CA GLU A 1092 -8.50 44.16 9.65
C GLU A 1092 -9.12 43.11 8.73
N GLN A 1093 -9.02 41.83 9.07
CA GLN A 1093 -9.54 40.75 8.23
C GLN A 1093 -11.07 40.77 8.02
N PHE A 1094 -11.83 41.50 8.85
CA PHE A 1094 -13.29 41.65 8.70
C PHE A 1094 -13.67 42.82 7.78
N ASN A 1095 -12.74 43.70 7.45
CA ASN A 1095 -12.96 44.93 6.69
C ASN A 1095 -11.96 45.05 5.52
N GLN A 1096 -11.75 43.97 4.78
CA GLN A 1096 -10.85 43.97 3.62
C GLN A 1096 -11.55 44.49 2.36
N LYS A 1097 -10.76 45.10 1.48
CA LYS A 1097 -11.16 45.48 0.12
C LYS A 1097 -10.25 44.78 -0.88
N LEU A 1098 -10.81 44.41 -2.02
CA LEU A 1098 -10.03 43.85 -3.12
C LEU A 1098 -9.08 44.93 -3.65
N VAL A 1099 -7.83 44.55 -3.90
CA VAL A 1099 -6.82 45.45 -4.50
C VAL A 1099 -7.17 45.75 -5.95
N THR A 1100 -7.79 44.79 -6.63
CA THR A 1100 -8.26 44.92 -8.02
C THR A 1100 -9.64 44.30 -8.16
N ALA A 1101 -10.63 45.11 -8.52
CA ALA A 1101 -12.02 44.73 -8.63
C ALA A 1101 -12.73 45.60 -9.66
N ASP A 1102 -13.88 45.13 -10.16
CA ASP A 1102 -14.80 45.99 -10.90
C ASP A 1102 -15.37 47.09 -9.99
N PRO A 1103 -15.91 48.20 -10.54
CA PRO A 1103 -16.38 49.33 -9.74
C PRO A 1103 -17.44 48.94 -8.70
N VAL A 1104 -18.25 47.93 -9.02
CA VAL A 1104 -19.27 47.38 -8.12
C VAL A 1104 -18.60 46.68 -6.95
N SER A 1105 -17.73 45.69 -7.17
CA SER A 1105 -17.09 44.93 -6.07
C SER A 1105 -16.08 45.76 -5.28
N ALA A 1106 -15.47 46.79 -5.87
CA ALA A 1106 -14.56 47.71 -5.18
C ALA A 1106 -15.26 48.56 -4.10
N SER A 1107 -16.59 48.72 -4.20
CA SER A 1107 -17.38 49.49 -3.23
C SER A 1107 -17.68 48.72 -1.94
N TYR A 1108 -17.53 47.39 -1.93
CA TYR A 1108 -17.87 46.54 -0.78
C TYR A 1108 -16.66 46.24 0.11
N THR A 1109 -16.92 46.09 1.40
CA THR A 1109 -15.98 45.50 2.36
C THR A 1109 -16.33 44.04 2.61
N TYR A 1110 -15.31 43.21 2.66
CA TYR A 1110 -15.42 41.77 2.82
C TYR A 1110 -14.70 41.31 4.08
N ALA A 1111 -15.24 40.25 4.69
CA ALA A 1111 -14.56 39.48 5.71
C ALA A 1111 -13.83 38.29 5.07
N ARG A 1112 -12.55 38.13 5.38
CA ARG A 1112 -11.73 36.98 5.01
C ARG A 1112 -12.21 35.76 5.78
N THR A 1113 -12.47 34.66 5.09
CA THR A 1113 -12.94 33.44 5.75
C THR A 1113 -11.80 32.57 6.26
N GLY A 1114 -10.60 32.67 5.69
CA GLY A 1114 -9.50 31.73 5.92
C GLY A 1114 -9.67 30.38 5.20
N PHE A 1115 -10.68 30.22 4.33
CA PHE A 1115 -10.92 28.98 3.59
C PHE A 1115 -10.68 29.15 2.09
N LEU A 1116 -9.99 28.18 1.51
CA LEU A 1116 -9.79 28.06 0.07
C LEU A 1116 -10.97 27.37 -0.58
N GLY A 1117 -11.40 27.90 -1.72
CA GLY A 1117 -12.43 27.32 -2.55
C GLY A 1117 -12.58 28.01 -3.89
N PHE A 1118 -13.61 27.61 -4.62
CA PHE A 1118 -13.95 28.18 -5.93
C PHE A 1118 -15.46 28.20 -6.14
N LEU A 1119 -15.88 28.96 -7.15
CA LEU A 1119 -17.28 29.11 -7.54
C LEU A 1119 -17.50 28.43 -8.89
N ARG A 1120 -18.66 27.81 -9.07
CA ARG A 1120 -19.07 27.26 -10.37
C ARG A 1120 -20.46 27.75 -10.73
N GLN A 1121 -20.63 28.22 -11.96
CA GLN A 1121 -21.95 28.53 -12.50
C GLN A 1121 -22.78 27.25 -12.64
N SER A 1122 -24.02 27.30 -12.17
CA SER A 1122 -24.98 26.23 -12.34
C SER A 1122 -25.58 26.31 -13.73
N ASP A 1123 -25.47 25.24 -14.53
CA ASP A 1123 -26.16 25.12 -15.83
C ASP A 1123 -27.68 25.16 -15.61
N GLY A 1124 -28.27 26.35 -15.69
CA GLY A 1124 -29.69 26.56 -15.51
C GLY A 1124 -30.48 26.29 -16.78
N ASN A 1125 -30.81 25.03 -17.05
CA ASN A 1125 -31.96 24.69 -17.90
C ASN A 1125 -33.25 24.80 -17.06
N SER A 1126 -33.62 26.01 -16.66
CA SER A 1126 -34.93 26.29 -16.05
C SER A 1126 -35.80 27.09 -17.01
N SER A 1127 -36.27 26.44 -18.07
CA SER A 1127 -37.51 26.82 -18.72
C SER A 1127 -38.66 26.39 -17.82
N VAL A 1128 -39.26 27.31 -17.06
CA VAL A 1128 -40.70 27.40 -16.67
C VAL A 1128 -40.82 28.48 -15.60
N GLY A 1129 -41.67 29.49 -15.86
CA GLY A 1129 -42.22 30.36 -14.84
C GLY A 1129 -42.20 31.84 -15.22
N GLY A 1130 -43.22 32.30 -15.94
CA GLY A 1130 -43.43 33.72 -16.24
C GLY A 1130 -43.66 34.52 -14.96
N ASN A 1131 -42.64 35.27 -14.56
CA ASN A 1131 -42.72 36.51 -13.78
C ASN A 1131 -41.35 37.19 -13.99
N GLY A 1132 -41.33 38.41 -14.53
CA GLY A 1132 -40.17 39.10 -15.08
C GLY A 1132 -39.04 39.48 -14.10
N PHE A 1133 -38.59 38.56 -13.26
CA PHE A 1133 -37.32 38.64 -12.55
C PHE A 1133 -36.22 38.06 -13.44
N GLU A 1134 -35.23 38.88 -13.77
CA GLU A 1134 -34.06 38.53 -14.58
C GLU A 1134 -33.44 37.17 -14.16
N ASN A 1135 -33.01 36.40 -15.15
CA ASN A 1135 -32.30 35.12 -15.00
C ASN A 1135 -31.09 35.25 -14.06
N GLN A 1136 -31.27 35.05 -12.76
CA GLN A 1136 -30.17 34.97 -11.81
C GLN A 1136 -29.41 33.65 -11.98
N VAL A 1137 -28.20 33.72 -12.52
CA VAL A 1137 -27.27 32.60 -12.59
C VAL A 1137 -26.88 32.18 -11.17
N SER A 1138 -27.40 31.04 -10.71
CA SER A 1138 -27.03 30.46 -9.41
C SER A 1138 -25.59 29.95 -9.47
N HIS A 1139 -24.78 30.30 -8.47
CA HIS A 1139 -23.42 29.79 -8.34
C HIS A 1139 -23.33 28.78 -7.18
N ASP A 1140 -22.64 27.68 -7.42
CA ASP A 1140 -22.39 26.62 -6.46
C ASP A 1140 -21.02 26.86 -5.80
N VAL A 1141 -20.96 26.81 -4.47
CA VAL A 1141 -19.74 27.05 -3.69
C VAL A 1141 -19.07 25.72 -3.34
N PHE A 1142 -17.77 25.60 -3.63
CA PHE A 1142 -16.97 24.41 -3.31
C PHE A 1142 -15.85 24.79 -2.35
N ILE A 1143 -15.90 24.23 -1.14
CA ILE A 1143 -14.83 24.37 -0.15
C ILE A 1143 -13.78 23.30 -0.38
N VAL A 1144 -12.52 23.71 -0.49
CA VAL A 1144 -11.37 22.82 -0.67
C VAL A 1144 -10.62 22.64 0.64
N GLY A 1145 -10.50 23.64 1.51
CA GLY A 1145 -9.93 23.44 2.84
C GLY A 1145 -9.52 24.74 3.52
N SER A 1146 -9.12 24.64 4.79
CA SER A 1146 -8.57 25.78 5.53
C SER A 1146 -7.20 26.19 4.97
N LEU A 1147 -6.97 27.49 4.79
CA LEU A 1147 -5.70 28.05 4.35
C LEU A 1147 -4.59 27.77 5.38
N ASP A 1148 -4.91 27.91 6.67
CA ASP A 1148 -3.97 27.73 7.79
C ASP A 1148 -3.48 26.28 7.95
N GLU A 1149 -4.19 25.32 7.36
CA GLU A 1149 -3.80 23.91 7.38
C GLU A 1149 -3.01 23.48 6.15
N THR A 1150 -2.94 24.32 5.12
CA THR A 1150 -2.26 23.94 3.88
C THR A 1150 -0.77 23.76 4.09
N ILE A 1151 -0.22 22.73 3.47
CA ILE A 1151 1.19 22.41 3.54
C ILE A 1151 1.83 22.87 2.23
N MET A 1152 2.76 23.83 2.33
CA MET A 1152 3.54 24.29 1.18
C MET A 1152 4.85 23.50 1.10
N LEU A 1153 5.02 22.71 0.03
CA LEU A 1153 6.26 21.96 -0.24
C LEU A 1153 6.63 22.13 -1.71
N ARG A 1154 7.89 22.47 -2.00
CA ARG A 1154 8.39 22.60 -3.38
C ARG A 1154 7.63 23.62 -4.25
N GLY A 1155 7.06 24.66 -3.62
CA GLY A 1155 6.20 25.66 -4.28
C GLY A 1155 4.80 25.14 -4.67
N LEU A 1156 4.40 23.99 -4.13
CA LEU A 1156 3.08 23.38 -4.35
C LEU A 1156 2.27 23.39 -3.05
N ARG A 1157 0.97 23.63 -3.17
CA ARG A 1157 0.03 23.62 -2.05
C ARG A 1157 -0.64 22.26 -1.89
N TYR A 1158 -0.47 21.63 -0.73
CA TYR A 1158 -1.11 20.38 -0.38
C TYR A 1158 -2.17 20.60 0.69
N HIS A 1159 -3.32 19.94 0.53
CA HIS A 1159 -4.33 19.87 1.57
C HIS A 1159 -4.13 18.58 2.37
N PRO A 1160 -3.92 18.65 3.70
CA PRO A 1160 -3.65 17.47 4.53
C PRO A 1160 -4.64 16.31 4.33
N ILE A 1161 -5.94 16.63 4.21
CA ILE A 1161 -7.01 15.65 4.01
C ILE A 1161 -6.81 14.77 2.77
N ASP A 1162 -6.18 15.29 1.71
CA ASP A 1162 -5.95 14.54 0.48
C ASP A 1162 -4.85 13.49 0.67
N ILE A 1163 -3.80 13.84 1.42
CA ILE A 1163 -2.71 12.93 1.79
C ILE A 1163 -3.23 11.88 2.78
N GLU A 1164 -3.94 12.31 3.83
CA GLU A 1164 -4.53 11.42 4.85
C GLU A 1164 -5.46 10.38 4.23
N ASN A 1165 -6.36 10.78 3.32
CA ASN A 1165 -7.24 9.84 2.62
C ASN A 1165 -6.49 8.83 1.75
N SER A 1166 -5.27 9.15 1.32
CA SER A 1166 -4.44 8.24 0.52
C SER A 1166 -3.72 7.24 1.42
N VAL A 1167 -3.18 7.72 2.54
CA VAL A 1167 -2.60 6.89 3.61
C VAL A 1167 -3.65 5.92 4.17
N MET A 1168 -4.85 6.40 4.46
CA MET A 1168 -5.97 5.58 4.95
C MET A 1168 -6.39 4.46 3.98
N ARG A 1169 -6.09 4.58 2.69
CA ARG A 1169 -6.42 3.56 1.67
C ARG A 1169 -5.28 2.57 1.44
N CYS A 1170 -4.07 2.82 1.92
CA CYS A 1170 -2.92 1.98 1.58
C CYS A 1170 -2.96 0.60 2.24
N ASN A 1171 -3.54 0.51 3.45
CA ASN A 1171 -3.73 -0.75 4.14
C ASN A 1171 -4.99 -0.69 5.03
N LYS A 1172 -5.71 -1.81 5.14
CA LYS A 1172 -6.90 -1.93 6.00
C LYS A 1172 -6.62 -1.73 7.49
N ARG A 1173 -5.36 -1.88 7.91
CA ARG A 1173 -4.91 -1.68 9.30
C ARG A 1173 -4.67 -0.22 9.65
N CYS A 1174 -4.71 0.70 8.70
CA CYS A 1174 -4.64 2.13 8.99
C CYS A 1174 -6.01 2.60 9.49
N ALA A 1175 -6.15 2.83 10.79
CA ALA A 1175 -7.40 3.23 11.42
C ALA A 1175 -7.70 4.72 11.27
N GLU A 1176 -6.66 5.54 11.43
CA GLU A 1176 -6.69 6.98 11.23
C GLU A 1176 -5.30 7.47 10.81
N ALA A 1177 -5.24 8.58 10.07
CA ALA A 1177 -3.98 9.19 9.65
C ALA A 1177 -4.03 10.71 9.80
N SER A 1178 -2.90 11.33 10.15
CA SER A 1178 -2.78 12.79 10.27
C SER A 1178 -1.42 13.24 9.76
N VAL A 1179 -1.39 14.36 9.04
CA VAL A 1179 -0.14 14.86 8.44
C VAL A 1179 0.14 16.31 8.82
N PHE A 1180 1.42 16.63 8.96
CA PHE A 1180 1.90 17.99 9.20
C PHE A 1180 3.33 18.17 8.68
N SER A 1181 3.77 19.43 8.56
CA SER A 1181 5.15 19.74 8.15
C SER A 1181 6.08 19.94 9.36
N TRP A 1182 7.31 19.46 9.25
CA TRP A 1182 8.41 19.72 10.18
C TRP A 1182 9.71 19.99 9.40
N SER A 1183 10.30 21.18 9.54
CA SER A 1183 11.58 21.55 8.88
C SER A 1183 11.62 21.24 7.37
N ASN A 1184 10.54 21.55 6.64
CA ASN A 1184 10.32 21.22 5.21
C ASN A 1184 10.11 19.73 4.87
N HIS A 1185 10.07 18.84 5.86
CA HIS A 1185 9.68 17.45 5.68
C HIS A 1185 8.20 17.24 5.99
N LEU A 1186 7.59 16.31 5.26
CA LEU A 1186 6.25 15.83 5.59
C LEU A 1186 6.35 14.74 6.67
N VAL A 1187 5.63 14.93 7.77
CA VAL A 1187 5.45 13.93 8.82
C VAL A 1187 4.07 13.32 8.67
N VAL A 1188 4.00 11.99 8.66
CA VAL A 1188 2.76 11.23 8.58
C VAL A 1188 2.61 10.39 9.85
N VAL A 1189 1.56 10.64 10.62
CA VAL A 1189 1.19 9.85 11.80
C VAL A 1189 0.04 8.91 11.44
N VAL A 1190 0.17 7.63 11.78
CA VAL A 1190 -0.81 6.59 11.45
C VAL A 1190 -1.18 5.80 12.70
N GLU A 1191 -2.47 5.68 12.98
CA GLU A 1191 -2.99 4.77 13.99
C GLU A 1191 -3.08 3.35 13.42
N LEU A 1192 -2.49 2.40 14.14
CA LEU A 1192 -2.48 0.98 13.78
C LEU A 1192 -3.68 0.24 14.42
N ASP A 1193 -4.52 -0.37 13.58
CA ASP A 1193 -5.51 -1.39 13.99
C ASP A 1193 -4.91 -2.79 13.77
N GLY A 1194 -4.10 -3.24 14.73
CA GLY A 1194 -3.37 -4.50 14.65
C GLY A 1194 -2.41 -4.71 15.81
N GLU A 1195 -1.55 -5.74 15.70
CA GLU A 1195 -0.46 -5.99 16.65
C GLU A 1195 0.75 -5.09 16.33
N ASP A 1196 1.48 -4.65 17.36
CA ASP A 1196 2.70 -3.81 17.22
C ASP A 1196 3.74 -4.39 16.26
N SER A 1197 3.82 -5.72 16.19
CA SER A 1197 4.73 -6.43 15.26
C SER A 1197 4.45 -6.16 13.78
N GLU A 1198 3.28 -5.60 13.46
CA GLU A 1198 2.84 -5.26 12.11
C GLU A 1198 3.08 -3.78 11.78
N ALA A 1199 3.54 -2.96 12.73
CA ALA A 1199 3.81 -1.54 12.52
C ALA A 1199 4.79 -1.31 11.35
N LEU A 1200 5.94 -2.00 11.38
CA LEU A 1200 6.99 -1.79 10.39
C LEU A 1200 6.58 -2.15 8.95
N ASP A 1201 5.58 -3.00 8.76
CA ASP A 1201 5.02 -3.32 7.44
C ASP A 1201 4.30 -2.09 6.81
N LEU A 1202 3.80 -1.14 7.62
CA LEU A 1202 3.11 0.05 7.13
C LEU A 1202 4.07 1.12 6.58
N VAL A 1203 5.31 1.21 7.08
CA VAL A 1203 6.25 2.29 6.72
C VAL A 1203 6.49 2.38 5.20
N PRO A 1204 6.79 1.26 4.48
CA PRO A 1204 6.97 1.31 3.03
C PRO A 1204 5.67 1.63 2.29
N LEU A 1205 4.52 1.12 2.77
CA LEU A 1205 3.22 1.36 2.14
C LEU A 1205 2.81 2.84 2.19
N VAL A 1206 2.97 3.45 3.37
CA VAL A 1206 2.70 4.87 3.60
C VAL A 1206 3.64 5.74 2.76
N THR A 1207 4.93 5.39 2.74
CA THR A 1207 5.92 6.13 1.94
C THR A 1207 5.62 6.06 0.45
N ASN A 1208 5.28 4.87 -0.07
CA ASN A 1208 4.99 4.64 -1.48
C ASN A 1208 3.71 5.34 -1.92
N ILE A 1209 2.59 5.21 -1.18
CA ILE A 1209 1.31 5.79 -1.60
C ILE A 1209 1.37 7.32 -1.66
N VAL A 1210 2.07 7.94 -0.71
CA VAL A 1210 2.23 9.40 -0.69
C VAL A 1210 3.14 9.83 -1.83
N LEU A 1211 4.21 9.10 -2.11
CA LEU A 1211 5.09 9.41 -3.21
C LEU A 1211 4.40 9.28 -4.58
N GLU A 1212 3.64 8.21 -4.80
CA GLU A 1212 2.96 7.93 -6.08
C GLU A 1212 1.79 8.87 -6.35
N GLU A 1213 0.90 9.06 -5.37
CA GLU A 1213 -0.30 9.90 -5.56
C GLU A 1213 0.02 11.40 -5.38
N HIS A 1214 0.92 11.75 -4.46
CA HIS A 1214 1.21 13.14 -4.08
C HIS A 1214 2.51 13.70 -4.63
N HIS A 1215 3.42 12.88 -5.12
CA HIS A 1215 4.74 13.34 -5.59
C HIS A 1215 5.49 14.12 -4.49
N VAL A 1216 5.31 13.68 -3.24
CA VAL A 1216 5.96 14.23 -2.05
C VAL A 1216 6.70 13.11 -1.35
N ILE A 1217 7.91 13.42 -0.90
CA ILE A 1217 8.68 12.50 -0.06
C ILE A 1217 8.22 12.68 1.37
N VAL A 1218 7.77 11.58 1.99
CA VAL A 1218 7.54 11.51 3.43
C VAL A 1218 8.90 11.48 4.11
N GLY A 1219 9.18 12.43 5.01
CA GLY A 1219 10.43 12.47 5.77
C GLY A 1219 10.35 11.66 7.06
N VAL A 1220 9.18 11.61 7.70
CA VAL A 1220 9.00 10.81 8.92
C VAL A 1220 7.64 10.11 8.88
N VAL A 1221 7.65 8.80 9.15
CA VAL A 1221 6.43 8.01 9.40
C VAL A 1221 6.40 7.65 10.88
N VAL A 1222 5.33 8.03 11.57
CA VAL A 1222 5.11 7.74 12.99
C VAL A 1222 3.92 6.81 13.11
N ILE A 1223 4.10 5.66 13.75
CA ILE A 1223 3.04 4.68 13.98
C ILE A 1223 2.70 4.71 15.46
N VAL A 1224 1.42 4.85 15.76
CA VAL A 1224 0.89 5.03 17.12
C VAL A 1224 -0.28 4.09 17.37
N ASP A 1225 -0.63 3.91 18.63
CA ASP A 1225 -1.83 3.20 19.05
C ASP A 1225 -3.12 3.87 18.58
N LEU A 1226 -4.21 3.10 18.60
CA LEU A 1226 -5.56 3.61 18.34
C LEU A 1226 -5.92 4.76 19.29
N ARG A 1227 -6.58 5.80 18.75
CA ARG A 1227 -7.09 6.99 19.47
C ARG A 1227 -6.01 7.95 20.00
N VAL A 1228 -4.77 7.83 19.54
CA VAL A 1228 -3.69 8.78 19.87
C VAL A 1228 -3.83 10.08 19.07
N ILE A 1229 -4.34 10.03 17.83
CA ILE A 1229 -4.58 11.22 17.01
C ILE A 1229 -5.71 12.04 17.65
N PRO A 1230 -5.44 13.28 18.10
CA PRO A 1230 -6.44 14.08 18.80
C PRO A 1230 -7.52 14.57 17.83
N ILE A 1231 -8.76 14.15 18.06
CA ILE A 1231 -9.95 14.60 17.33
C ILE A 1231 -10.81 15.44 18.25
N ASN A 1232 -11.25 16.61 17.80
CA ASN A 1232 -12.13 17.48 18.58
C ASN A 1232 -13.58 16.97 18.56
N SER A 1233 -14.44 17.57 19.38
CA SER A 1233 -15.87 17.23 19.46
C SER A 1233 -16.66 17.36 18.15
N ARG A 1234 -16.14 18.11 17.17
CA ARG A 1234 -16.78 18.29 15.85
C ARG A 1234 -16.35 17.20 14.86
N GLY A 1235 -15.43 16.32 15.27
CA GLY A 1235 -14.85 15.28 14.44
C GLY A 1235 -13.62 15.74 13.65
N GLU A 1236 -13.08 16.94 13.91
CA GLU A 1236 -11.92 17.50 13.19
C GLU A 1236 -10.60 17.11 13.87
N LYS A 1237 -9.59 16.78 13.07
CA LYS A 1237 -8.25 16.40 13.55
C LYS A 1237 -7.48 17.64 14.04
N GLN A 1238 -6.94 17.58 15.26
CA GLN A 1238 -6.11 18.65 15.84
C GLN A 1238 -4.64 18.50 15.43
N ARG A 1239 -4.35 18.71 14.14
CA ARG A 1239 -3.03 18.46 13.52
C ARG A 1239 -1.88 19.20 14.21
N MET A 1240 -2.09 20.46 14.60
CA MET A 1240 -1.06 21.27 15.24
C MET A 1240 -0.77 20.80 16.66
N ARG A 1241 -1.80 20.38 17.42
CA ARG A 1241 -1.59 19.75 18.72
C ARG A 1241 -0.79 18.46 18.60
N LEU A 1242 -1.09 17.64 17.59
CA LEU A 1242 -0.33 16.41 17.32
C LEU A 1242 1.12 16.72 16.95
N ARG A 1243 1.35 17.74 16.13
CA ARG A 1243 2.70 18.24 15.81
C ARG A 1243 3.43 18.69 17.07
N ASP A 1244 2.80 19.48 17.92
CA ASP A 1244 3.44 20.02 19.12
C ASP A 1244 3.76 18.88 20.12
N LEU A 1245 2.88 17.88 20.26
CA LEU A 1245 3.16 16.64 21.03
C LEU A 1245 4.37 15.89 20.49
N PHE A 1246 4.47 15.74 19.16
CA PHE A 1246 5.61 15.13 18.49
C PHE A 1246 6.90 15.91 18.75
N LEU A 1247 6.89 17.24 18.57
CA LEU A 1247 8.05 18.11 18.77
C LEU A 1247 8.51 18.16 20.23
N SER A 1248 7.59 18.05 21.19
CA SER A 1248 7.90 18.01 22.62
C SER A 1248 8.35 16.63 23.11
N GLY A 1249 8.32 15.59 22.27
CA GLY A 1249 8.59 14.21 22.68
C GLY A 1249 7.55 13.63 23.65
N GLN A 1250 6.32 14.14 23.63
CA GLN A 1250 5.20 13.68 24.47
C GLN A 1250 4.28 12.69 23.73
N LEU A 1251 4.51 12.50 22.44
CA LEU A 1251 3.88 11.43 21.67
C LEU A 1251 4.59 10.12 22.02
N ASP A 1252 3.83 9.07 22.33
CA ASP A 1252 4.34 7.73 22.62
C ASP A 1252 4.09 6.82 21.40
N PRO A 1253 5.04 6.71 20.46
CA PRO A 1253 4.86 5.94 19.24
C PRO A 1253 5.27 4.47 19.42
N ILE A 1254 4.55 3.58 18.73
CA ILE A 1254 4.97 2.19 18.52
C ILE A 1254 6.28 2.16 17.73
N TYR A 1255 6.39 3.00 16.69
CA TYR A 1255 7.61 3.12 15.88
C TYR A 1255 7.72 4.49 15.21
N VAL A 1256 8.96 4.98 15.05
CA VAL A 1256 9.30 6.20 14.29
C VAL A 1256 10.31 5.85 13.20
N ALA A 1257 9.88 5.94 11.94
CA ALA A 1257 10.75 5.76 10.79
C ALA A 1257 11.20 7.11 10.24
N TYR A 1258 12.51 7.37 10.28
CA TYR A 1258 13.12 8.50 9.58
C TYR A 1258 13.52 8.06 8.18
N ASN A 1259 12.84 8.60 7.17
CA ASN A 1259 13.13 8.31 5.78
C ASN A 1259 14.30 9.18 5.32
N ILE A 1260 15.42 8.52 4.99
CA ILE A 1260 16.71 9.17 4.69
C ILE A 1260 16.82 9.64 3.23
#